data_AF-A0A837HTI4-F1
#
_entry.id   AF-A0A837HTI4-F1
#
_cell.length_a   1.000
_cell.length_b   1.000
_cell.length_c   1.000
_cell.angle_alpha   90.00
_cell.angle_beta   90.00
_cell.angle_gamma   90.00
#
_symmetry.space_group_name_H-M   'P 1'
#
loop_
_entity.id
_entity.type
_entity.pdbx_description
1 polymer ?
#
loop_
_entity_poly.entity_id
_entity_poly.type
_entity_poly.pdbx_seq_one_letter_code
_entity_poly.pdbx_strand_id
1 'polypeptide(L)'
;MKNQKEQQYQKVEQAKGRPLLQWVGKKPLEGVQFYPAQETEVYGDKSAEDFNKLFWGDNLQVLSHLLKNYRGKVDLIYIDPPFASEAEYVRRVKIRGEKIEGIQQGLLEEKQYSDIWANDEFLQFMYERILLMKELLSEKGVIYVHCDHRKEHHIRLLLDDVFGEDSYLNTISWRSQVARGAKVNAFYYAYSTHFLNIYAKNKKYPTTWHSQKKETKLTEEEAASEYRKDEGGYFHSSDPGSSGFETLKKLHKEGRLYAPFGGKVVFNEETKTVSCSNGGSVGVKYYLKKKGSKYIAERAVDNIWEDIAGLGTTPGQDTGYPTQKTEALLKRVIEASSDEKDLVADFFLGSGTTCAVAQKLGRRWIGCDINIGAIQTSTKRLGQIITDQQKEKTKNFKGSLGFKILNVNDYDVFKNELEAKEIVMEMYGIEPVKRIYFDGVLDKNFVKIMSLNRVLNKMDIRTMLKSIGDKLDSFTVKIKSKARDAVYEEGVLVVCSGMELDVMDFIKKENKTGVKIEVRDILTDKKNLIFKKKPEAKIEMKVKDKKLTVELNDFYSPILMRKLEIENEKVLKKEHKTKVNDFKQIIDSVAIDVDYNSKLFNAEVIDLPDKKEIIKAKYSWEYQKKGKYTVAIKIVDVLGEEYFETFEVNA
;
A
#
# COMPACT_ATOMS: atom_id res chain seq x y z
N MET A 1 -53.67 -43.72 12.53
CA MET A 1 -52.21 -43.78 12.78
C MET A 1 -51.66 -42.37 12.72
N LYS A 2 -51.13 -41.91 13.87
CA LYS A 2 -50.15 -40.83 14.13
C LYS A 2 -50.08 -39.66 13.12
N ASN A 3 -50.66 -38.50 13.41
CA ASN A 3 -50.01 -37.39 14.16
C ASN A 3 -48.52 -37.24 13.82
N GLN A 4 -48.19 -36.41 12.83
CA GLN A 4 -46.93 -35.66 12.83
C GLN A 4 -47.26 -34.17 12.92
N LYS A 5 -46.96 -33.67 14.12
CA LYS A 5 -47.14 -32.31 14.62
C LYS A 5 -46.36 -31.31 13.76
N GLU A 6 -46.94 -30.12 13.60
CA GLU A 6 -46.22 -28.89 13.28
C GLU A 6 -44.92 -28.83 14.08
N GLN A 7 -43.78 -28.66 13.38
CA GLN A 7 -42.54 -28.32 14.04
C GLN A 7 -42.69 -26.92 14.63
N GLN A 8 -43.01 -26.85 15.92
CA GLN A 8 -42.83 -25.66 16.72
C GLN A 8 -41.33 -25.34 16.75
N TYR A 9 -40.92 -24.30 16.02
CA TYR A 9 -39.59 -23.71 16.20
C TYR A 9 -39.61 -22.85 17.46
N GLN A 10 -38.87 -23.26 18.48
CA GLN A 10 -38.50 -22.39 19.60
C GLN A 10 -37.24 -21.61 19.24
N LYS A 11 -37.29 -20.29 19.40
CA LYS A 11 -36.22 -19.37 19.00
C LYS A 11 -35.22 -19.19 20.15
N VAL A 12 -34.03 -19.78 19.97
CA VAL A 12 -32.67 -19.29 20.23
C VAL A 12 -32.26 -18.90 21.68
N GLU A 13 -31.12 -19.45 22.12
CA GLU A 13 -29.99 -18.62 22.58
C GLU A 13 -28.77 -18.94 21.70
N GLN A 14 -28.20 -17.93 21.03
CA GLN A 14 -26.87 -18.05 20.44
C GLN A 14 -25.85 -17.97 21.56
N ALA A 15 -24.81 -18.80 21.48
CA ALA A 15 -23.76 -18.87 22.48
C ALA A 15 -23.15 -17.48 22.78
N LYS A 16 -22.91 -17.23 24.07
CA LYS A 16 -21.92 -16.24 24.53
C LYS A 16 -20.54 -16.69 24.05
N GLY A 17 -20.15 -16.20 22.88
CA GLY A 17 -18.88 -16.45 22.22
C GLY A 17 -18.71 -15.48 21.05
N ARG A 18 -17.48 -15.00 20.85
CA ARG A 18 -17.08 -14.00 19.84
C ARG A 18 -17.79 -14.16 18.48
N PRO A 19 -18.21 -13.08 17.80
CA PRO A 19 -18.79 -13.16 16.47
C PRO A 19 -17.77 -13.76 15.49
N LEU A 20 -18.16 -14.80 14.77
CA LEU A 20 -17.35 -15.46 13.75
C LEU A 20 -17.86 -15.07 12.37
N LEU A 21 -17.07 -14.32 11.61
CA LEU A 21 -17.36 -14.05 10.20
C LEU A 21 -17.15 -15.33 9.37
N GLN A 22 -18.19 -15.80 8.68
CA GLN A 22 -18.14 -17.00 7.83
C GLN A 22 -18.36 -16.65 6.35
N TRP A 23 -17.64 -17.35 5.46
CA TRP A 23 -17.84 -17.31 4.01
C TRP A 23 -17.49 -18.66 3.39
N VAL A 24 -17.90 -18.87 2.14
CA VAL A 24 -17.66 -20.16 1.45
C VAL A 24 -16.16 -20.30 1.17
N GLY A 25 -15.55 -21.34 1.73
CA GLY A 25 -14.12 -21.62 1.52
C GLY A 25 -13.17 -20.93 2.51
N LYS A 26 -13.69 -20.33 3.60
CA LYS A 26 -12.84 -19.83 4.69
C LYS A 26 -11.89 -20.93 5.17
N LYS A 27 -10.59 -20.71 5.00
CA LYS A 27 -9.55 -21.63 5.45
C LYS A 27 -8.55 -20.90 6.36
N PRO A 28 -8.49 -21.24 7.65
CA PRO A 28 -7.39 -20.81 8.51
C PRO A 28 -6.05 -21.26 7.95
N LEU A 29 -5.02 -20.43 8.08
CA LEU A 29 -3.65 -20.83 7.80
C LEU A 29 -3.20 -21.83 8.88
N GLU A 30 -3.18 -23.12 8.53
CA GLU A 30 -2.66 -24.18 9.39
C GLU A 30 -1.12 -24.19 9.40
N GLY A 31 -0.50 -23.64 8.36
CA GLY A 31 0.95 -23.49 8.22
C GLY A 31 1.26 -22.64 6.98
N VAL A 32 2.49 -22.11 6.93
CA VAL A 32 2.98 -21.30 5.80
C VAL A 32 4.28 -21.87 5.27
N GLN A 33 4.37 -21.98 3.95
CA GLN A 33 5.62 -22.32 3.26
C GLN A 33 6.58 -21.14 3.38
N PHE A 34 7.84 -21.44 3.68
CA PHE A 34 8.88 -20.41 3.73
C PHE A 34 9.41 -20.13 2.31
N TYR A 35 9.58 -18.84 2.00
CA TYR A 35 10.18 -18.38 0.74
C TYR A 35 11.50 -17.66 1.04
N PRO A 36 12.60 -18.01 0.36
CA PRO A 36 13.85 -17.29 0.52
C PRO A 36 13.74 -15.87 -0.05
N ALA A 37 14.43 -14.93 0.59
CA ALA A 37 14.62 -13.57 0.09
C ALA A 37 16.08 -13.40 -0.32
N GLN A 38 16.29 -12.80 -1.49
CA GLN A 38 17.60 -12.50 -2.06
C GLN A 38 17.82 -10.99 -1.99
N GLU A 39 18.92 -10.54 -1.40
CA GLU A 39 19.29 -9.11 -1.42
C GLU A 39 19.73 -8.75 -2.84
N THR A 40 19.08 -7.75 -3.45
CA THR A 40 19.37 -7.34 -4.83
C THR A 40 20.12 -6.01 -4.87
N GLU A 41 19.73 -5.04 -4.04
CA GLU A 41 20.24 -3.67 -4.10
C GLU A 41 20.44 -3.08 -2.70
N VAL A 42 21.43 -2.20 -2.55
CA VAL A 42 21.68 -1.43 -1.32
C VAL A 42 21.80 0.06 -1.62
N TYR A 43 21.19 0.87 -0.77
CA TYR A 43 21.14 2.32 -0.90
C TYR A 43 21.49 3.02 0.40
N GLY A 44 22.07 4.23 0.30
CA GLY A 44 22.41 5.08 1.45
C GLY A 44 23.76 4.73 2.08
N ASP A 45 23.85 4.86 3.41
CA ASP A 45 25.05 4.53 4.18
C ASP A 45 25.27 3.00 4.24
N LYS A 46 26.29 2.56 3.52
CA LYS A 46 26.67 1.14 3.37
C LYS A 46 27.31 0.57 4.65
N SER A 47 27.72 1.42 5.58
CA SER A 47 28.28 1.02 6.88
C SER A 47 27.22 0.90 7.98
N ALA A 48 25.95 1.15 7.67
CA ALA A 48 24.87 1.03 8.63
C ALA A 48 24.80 -0.38 9.24
N GLU A 49 24.76 -0.47 10.57
CA GLU A 49 24.63 -1.75 11.27
C GLU A 49 23.24 -2.37 11.08
N ASP A 50 22.20 -1.53 11.04
CA ASP A 50 20.80 -1.91 10.88
C ASP A 50 20.23 -1.33 9.58
N PHE A 51 20.05 -2.15 8.56
CA PHE A 51 19.39 -1.72 7.32
C PHE A 51 17.86 -1.81 7.41
N ASN A 52 17.19 -0.74 6.97
CA ASN A 52 15.79 -0.78 6.59
C ASN A 52 15.59 -1.68 5.36
N LYS A 53 14.38 -2.20 5.15
CA LYS A 53 14.17 -3.25 4.12
C LYS A 53 12.94 -2.97 3.28
N LEU A 54 13.12 -3.04 1.97
CA LEU A 54 12.07 -2.96 0.98
C LEU A 54 12.02 -4.31 0.23
N PHE A 55 10.89 -5.01 0.32
CA PHE A 55 10.72 -6.30 -0.34
C PHE A 55 9.87 -6.17 -1.60
N TRP A 56 10.39 -6.67 -2.71
CA TRP A 56 9.61 -6.91 -3.90
C TRP A 56 9.08 -8.35 -3.88
N GLY A 57 7.76 -8.49 -3.98
CA GLY A 57 7.09 -9.78 -4.04
C GLY A 57 5.68 -9.77 -3.45
N ASP A 58 4.97 -10.88 -3.60
CA ASP A 58 3.66 -11.06 -2.98
C ASP A 58 3.78 -10.98 -1.47
N ASN A 59 2.95 -10.12 -0.87
CA ASN A 59 3.01 -9.84 0.55
C ASN A 59 2.72 -11.07 1.43
N LEU A 60 1.97 -12.09 1.00
CA LEU A 60 1.82 -13.33 1.77
C LEU A 60 3.15 -14.09 1.88
N GLN A 61 3.93 -14.13 0.79
CA GLN A 61 5.25 -14.76 0.75
C GLN A 61 6.26 -13.97 1.57
N VAL A 62 6.24 -12.64 1.45
CA VAL A 62 7.09 -11.74 2.26
C VAL A 62 6.78 -11.89 3.74
N LEU A 63 5.50 -11.86 4.14
CA LEU A 63 5.08 -12.06 5.53
C LEU A 63 5.57 -13.41 6.06
N SER A 64 5.45 -14.47 5.27
CA SER A 64 5.94 -15.82 5.61
C SER A 64 7.45 -15.86 5.79
N HIS A 65 8.21 -15.16 4.94
CA HIS A 65 9.65 -15.00 5.09
C HIS A 65 10.02 -14.27 6.40
N LEU A 66 9.32 -13.17 6.69
CA LEU A 66 9.61 -12.32 7.84
C LEU A 66 9.39 -13.04 9.18
N LEU A 67 8.47 -14.00 9.26
CA LEU A 67 8.23 -14.76 10.49
C LEU A 67 9.49 -15.44 11.06
N LYS A 68 10.47 -15.78 10.23
CA LYS A 68 11.73 -16.39 10.68
C LYS A 68 12.50 -15.50 11.65
N ASN A 69 12.57 -14.20 11.35
CA ASN A 69 13.47 -13.27 12.04
C ASN A 69 12.73 -12.14 12.77
N TYR A 70 11.47 -11.89 12.43
CA TYR A 70 10.68 -10.74 12.88
C TYR A 70 9.38 -11.10 13.63
N ARG A 71 9.10 -12.39 13.89
CA ARG A 71 7.97 -12.79 14.73
C ARG A 71 8.06 -12.13 16.11
N GLY A 72 7.00 -11.44 16.52
CA GLY A 72 6.97 -10.73 17.80
C GLY A 72 7.83 -9.46 17.88
N LYS A 73 8.29 -8.88 16.76
CA LYS A 73 9.27 -7.77 16.76
C LYS A 73 8.79 -6.48 16.10
N VAL A 74 7.64 -6.48 15.43
CA VAL A 74 7.12 -5.28 14.74
C VAL A 74 6.27 -4.47 15.73
N ASP A 75 6.59 -3.20 15.91
CA ASP A 75 5.93 -2.37 16.92
C ASP A 75 4.68 -1.68 16.37
N LEU A 76 4.69 -1.32 15.08
CA LEU A 76 3.56 -0.69 14.41
C LEU A 76 3.39 -1.24 13.00
N ILE A 77 2.19 -1.71 12.68
CA ILE A 77 1.80 -2.02 11.31
C ILE A 77 0.76 -1.00 10.86
N TYR A 78 0.99 -0.36 9.72
CA TYR A 78 -0.05 0.36 8.99
C TYR A 78 -0.25 -0.30 7.64
N ILE A 79 -1.49 -0.58 7.26
CA ILE A 79 -1.81 -1.11 5.93
C ILE A 79 -2.96 -0.34 5.29
N ASP A 80 -2.87 -0.19 3.99
CA ASP A 80 -3.87 0.42 3.11
C ASP A 80 -4.21 -0.56 1.98
N PRO A 81 -4.91 -1.67 2.30
CA PRO A 81 -5.23 -2.70 1.32
C PRO A 81 -6.21 -2.18 0.24
N PRO A 82 -6.39 -2.92 -0.86
CA PRO A 82 -7.44 -2.64 -1.84
C PRO A 82 -8.84 -2.61 -1.18
N PHE A 83 -9.79 -1.86 -1.76
CA PHE A 83 -11.12 -1.63 -1.15
C PHE A 83 -12.25 -2.40 -1.88
N ALA A 84 -11.91 -3.27 -2.83
CA ALA A 84 -12.80 -3.84 -3.84
C ALA A 84 -13.67 -2.79 -4.54
N SER A 85 -13.04 -1.88 -5.27
CA SER A 85 -13.72 -0.80 -6.01
C SER A 85 -14.26 -1.19 -7.37
N GLU A 86 -14.02 -2.43 -7.78
CA GLU A 86 -14.35 -2.90 -9.13
C GLU A 86 -13.65 -2.06 -10.20
N ALA A 87 -12.46 -1.53 -9.88
CA ALA A 87 -11.69 -0.65 -10.74
C ALA A 87 -10.27 -1.17 -10.98
N GLU A 88 -9.73 -0.83 -12.14
CA GLU A 88 -8.30 -0.92 -12.41
C GLU A 88 -7.65 0.43 -12.05
N TYR A 89 -6.58 0.38 -11.26
CA TYR A 89 -5.83 1.58 -10.88
C TYR A 89 -4.62 1.73 -11.78
N VAL A 90 -4.55 2.87 -12.46
CA VAL A 90 -3.46 3.22 -13.38
C VAL A 90 -2.64 4.38 -12.82
N ARG A 91 -1.34 4.32 -13.05
CA ARG A 91 -0.43 5.45 -12.90
C ARG A 91 -0.32 6.15 -14.24
N ARG A 92 -0.41 7.47 -14.22
CA ARG A 92 -0.16 8.31 -15.40
C ARG A 92 1.31 8.65 -15.47
N VAL A 93 1.98 8.10 -16.46
CA VAL A 93 3.40 8.31 -16.74
C VAL A 93 3.53 9.44 -17.75
N LYS A 94 4.37 10.42 -17.44
CA LYS A 94 4.70 11.51 -18.35
C LYS A 94 6.12 11.35 -18.85
N ILE A 95 6.32 11.55 -20.16
CA ILE A 95 7.65 11.73 -20.72
C ILE A 95 8.24 13.05 -20.17
N ARG A 96 9.54 13.04 -19.85
CA ARG A 96 10.25 14.17 -19.24
C ARG A 96 10.70 15.18 -20.32
N GLY A 97 10.89 16.44 -19.93
CA GLY A 97 11.40 17.49 -20.83
C GLY A 97 10.33 18.20 -21.68
N GLU A 98 10.73 18.70 -22.86
CA GLU A 98 9.89 19.49 -23.76
C GLU A 98 8.82 18.64 -24.50
N LYS A 99 7.77 19.30 -25.00
CA LYS A 99 6.65 18.64 -25.69
C LYS A 99 7.14 17.88 -26.92
N ILE A 100 6.77 16.60 -27.02
CA ILE A 100 6.93 15.82 -28.26
C ILE A 100 5.82 16.26 -29.24
N GLU A 101 6.21 16.64 -30.46
CA GLU A 101 5.27 16.99 -31.53
C GLU A 101 4.31 15.82 -31.84
N GLY A 102 3.03 16.12 -32.02
CA GLY A 102 1.98 15.14 -32.33
C GLY A 102 1.26 14.53 -31.13
N ILE A 103 1.83 14.56 -29.93
CA ILE A 103 1.17 13.98 -28.75
C ILE A 103 0.38 15.05 -27.99
N GLN A 104 -0.96 14.99 -27.99
CA GLN A 104 -1.78 15.77 -27.04
C GLN A 104 -1.59 15.20 -25.63
N GLN A 105 -0.49 15.63 -24.98
CA GLN A 105 0.06 15.15 -23.72
C GLN A 105 0.51 13.68 -23.76
N GLY A 106 1.83 13.43 -23.78
CA GLY A 106 2.44 12.11 -23.61
C GLY A 106 2.22 11.53 -22.22
N LEU A 107 0.95 11.20 -21.94
CA LEU A 107 0.42 10.60 -20.74
C LEU A 107 0.15 9.14 -21.04
N LEU A 108 1.13 8.29 -20.78
CA LEU A 108 0.95 6.85 -20.83
C LEU A 108 0.23 6.37 -19.58
N GLU A 109 -0.73 5.47 -19.72
CA GLU A 109 -1.34 4.81 -18.58
C GLU A 109 -0.68 3.45 -18.30
N GLU A 110 -0.26 3.26 -17.06
CA GLU A 110 0.40 2.04 -16.60
C GLU A 110 -0.42 1.42 -15.46
N LYS A 111 -1.01 0.24 -15.70
CA LYS A 111 -1.80 -0.48 -14.69
C LYS A 111 -0.92 -0.87 -13.51
N GLN A 112 -1.31 -0.42 -12.32
CA GLN A 112 -0.57 -0.65 -11.08
C GLN A 112 -1.13 -1.84 -10.29
N TYR A 113 -2.45 -1.90 -10.15
CA TYR A 113 -3.13 -3.02 -9.50
C TYR A 113 -4.61 -3.07 -9.92
N SER A 114 -5.21 -4.24 -9.82
CA SER A 114 -6.65 -4.44 -10.00
C SER A 114 -7.31 -4.56 -8.64
N ASP A 115 -8.41 -3.83 -8.44
CA ASP A 115 -9.25 -3.93 -7.24
C ASP A 115 -10.61 -4.57 -7.59
N ILE A 116 -10.56 -5.55 -8.48
CA ILE A 116 -11.70 -6.35 -8.93
C ILE A 116 -11.58 -7.73 -8.28
N TRP A 117 -12.60 -8.13 -7.52
CA TRP A 117 -12.60 -9.35 -6.73
C TRP A 117 -13.84 -10.17 -7.03
N ALA A 118 -13.72 -11.49 -7.13
CA ALA A 118 -14.89 -12.36 -7.25
C ALA A 118 -15.33 -12.85 -5.86
N ASN A 119 -16.63 -12.69 -5.57
CA ASN A 119 -17.26 -13.25 -4.36
C ASN A 119 -16.48 -12.94 -3.07
N ASP A 120 -16.09 -13.99 -2.32
CA ASP A 120 -15.45 -13.91 -1.01
C ASP A 120 -13.91 -13.91 -1.07
N GLU A 121 -13.31 -13.84 -2.26
CA GLU A 121 -11.85 -13.90 -2.46
C GLU A 121 -11.11 -12.80 -1.69
N PHE A 122 -11.68 -11.59 -1.64
CA PHE A 122 -11.14 -10.48 -0.86
C PHE A 122 -11.01 -10.82 0.63
N LEU A 123 -12.01 -11.49 1.19
CA LEU A 123 -12.02 -11.85 2.61
C LEU A 123 -10.93 -12.88 2.90
N GLN A 124 -10.81 -13.93 2.08
CA GLN A 124 -9.74 -14.92 2.22
C GLN A 124 -8.35 -14.28 2.06
N PHE A 125 -8.18 -13.44 1.04
CA PHE A 125 -6.93 -12.71 0.79
C PHE A 125 -6.48 -11.89 2.01
N MET A 126 -7.39 -11.13 2.62
CA MET A 126 -7.11 -10.33 3.81
C MET A 126 -6.92 -11.18 5.07
N TYR A 127 -7.71 -12.25 5.23
CA TYR A 127 -7.66 -13.14 6.40
C TYR A 127 -6.27 -13.74 6.60
N GLU A 128 -5.71 -14.31 5.55
CA GLU A 128 -4.40 -14.96 5.56
C GLU A 128 -3.29 -13.97 5.94
N ARG A 129 -3.35 -12.76 5.38
CA ARG A 129 -2.35 -11.73 5.62
C ARG A 129 -2.44 -11.17 7.04
N ILE A 130 -3.65 -10.90 7.53
CA ILE A 130 -3.88 -10.36 8.87
C ILE A 130 -3.46 -11.37 9.95
N LEU A 131 -3.65 -12.68 9.73
CA LEU A 131 -3.12 -13.73 10.60
C LEU A 131 -1.60 -13.64 10.75
N LEU A 132 -0.86 -13.53 9.63
CA LEU A 132 0.60 -13.44 9.68
C LEU A 132 1.09 -12.10 10.25
N MET A 133 0.42 -10.99 9.92
CA MET A 133 0.72 -9.67 10.49
C MET A 133 0.57 -9.67 12.01
N LYS A 134 -0.49 -10.32 12.54
CA LYS A 134 -0.64 -10.52 13.98
C LYS A 134 0.58 -11.22 14.58
N GLU A 135 1.12 -12.25 13.94
CA GLU A 135 2.30 -12.98 14.43
C GLU A 135 3.60 -12.15 14.38
N LEU A 136 3.70 -11.17 13.48
CA LEU A 136 4.86 -10.27 13.42
C LEU A 136 4.85 -9.19 14.50
N LEU A 137 3.67 -8.75 14.95
CA LEU A 137 3.55 -7.72 15.98
C LEU A 137 4.19 -8.15 17.32
N SER A 138 4.93 -7.25 17.94
CA SER A 138 5.36 -7.37 19.33
C SER A 138 4.16 -7.35 20.29
N GLU A 139 4.34 -7.79 21.54
CA GLU A 139 3.24 -7.83 22.52
C GLU A 139 2.63 -6.43 22.78
N LYS A 140 3.44 -5.37 22.69
CA LYS A 140 3.00 -3.96 22.79
C LYS A 140 2.52 -3.38 21.45
N GLY A 141 2.60 -4.17 20.37
CA GLY A 141 2.44 -3.71 19.01
C GLY A 141 0.99 -3.42 18.62
N VAL A 142 0.82 -2.47 17.70
CA VAL A 142 -0.48 -1.99 17.21
C VAL A 142 -0.56 -2.12 15.69
N ILE A 143 -1.75 -2.47 15.19
CA ILE A 143 -2.05 -2.42 13.75
C ILE A 143 -3.14 -1.37 13.46
N TYR A 144 -2.92 -0.61 12.39
CA TYR A 144 -3.87 0.30 11.77
C TYR A 144 -4.26 -0.27 10.40
N VAL A 145 -5.54 -0.54 10.20
CA VAL A 145 -6.07 -1.01 8.91
C VAL A 145 -6.96 0.06 8.30
N HIS A 146 -6.50 0.65 7.20
CA HIS A 146 -7.25 1.65 6.43
C HIS A 146 -8.30 0.97 5.56
N CYS A 147 -9.51 1.54 5.51
CA CYS A 147 -10.58 1.09 4.63
C CYS A 147 -11.52 2.25 4.28
N ASP A 148 -12.30 2.10 3.22
CA ASP A 148 -13.45 2.97 2.98
C ASP A 148 -14.77 2.28 3.35
N HIS A 149 -15.87 3.00 3.18
CA HIS A 149 -17.22 2.54 3.49
C HIS A 149 -17.62 1.17 2.88
N ARG A 150 -16.98 0.70 1.80
CA ARG A 150 -17.34 -0.57 1.14
C ARG A 150 -16.86 -1.78 1.93
N LYS A 151 -15.71 -1.67 2.59
CA LYS A 151 -15.04 -2.80 3.27
C LYS A 151 -14.84 -2.62 4.76
N GLU A 152 -15.12 -1.44 5.32
CA GLU A 152 -14.92 -1.17 6.74
C GLU A 152 -15.55 -2.24 7.65
N HIS A 153 -16.85 -2.53 7.52
CA HIS A 153 -17.51 -3.52 8.38
C HIS A 153 -16.94 -4.94 8.19
N HIS A 154 -16.60 -5.32 6.96
CA HIS A 154 -16.03 -6.62 6.64
C HIS A 154 -14.66 -6.79 7.30
N ILE A 155 -13.79 -5.79 7.18
CA ILE A 155 -12.46 -5.76 7.79
C ILE A 155 -12.56 -5.69 9.32
N ARG A 156 -13.49 -4.90 9.86
CA ARG A 156 -13.69 -4.77 11.32
C ARG A 156 -14.10 -6.10 11.96
N LEU A 157 -14.97 -6.88 11.31
CA LEU A 157 -15.34 -8.22 11.76
C LEU A 157 -14.19 -9.23 11.58
N LEU A 158 -13.42 -9.12 10.50
CA LEU A 158 -12.25 -9.96 10.27
C LEU A 158 -11.16 -9.73 11.34
N LEU A 159 -10.95 -8.48 11.74
CA LEU A 159 -10.02 -8.13 12.80
C LEU A 159 -10.48 -8.65 14.16
N ASP A 160 -11.77 -8.63 14.48
CA ASP A 160 -12.30 -9.28 15.70
C ASP A 160 -12.06 -10.78 15.72
N ASP A 161 -12.25 -11.44 14.57
CA ASP A 161 -12.02 -12.88 14.48
C ASP A 161 -10.54 -13.24 14.71
N VAL A 162 -9.62 -12.44 14.15
CA VAL A 162 -8.17 -12.68 14.25
C VAL A 162 -7.58 -12.20 15.58
N PHE A 163 -7.87 -10.98 16.02
CA PHE A 163 -7.29 -10.37 17.22
C PHE A 163 -8.11 -10.63 18.48
N GLY A 164 -9.43 -10.77 18.35
CA GLY A 164 -10.39 -10.75 19.45
C GLY A 164 -10.95 -9.33 19.67
N GLU A 165 -12.24 -9.24 20.00
CA GLU A 165 -12.93 -7.96 20.27
C GLU A 165 -12.25 -7.14 21.36
N ASP A 166 -11.72 -7.81 22.38
CA ASP A 166 -11.05 -7.12 23.49
C ASP A 166 -9.72 -6.44 23.10
N SER A 167 -9.17 -6.77 21.93
CA SER A 167 -7.98 -6.14 21.36
C SER A 167 -8.30 -4.89 20.54
N TYR A 168 -9.58 -4.60 20.28
CA TYR A 168 -10.02 -3.39 19.60
C TYR A 168 -9.74 -2.16 20.48
N LEU A 169 -9.08 -1.16 19.91
CA LEU A 169 -8.77 0.10 20.60
C LEU A 169 -9.71 1.21 20.17
N ASN A 170 -9.83 1.46 18.86
CA ASN A 170 -10.68 2.51 18.30
C ASN A 170 -10.83 2.37 16.78
N THR A 171 -11.77 3.12 16.21
CA THR A 171 -11.90 3.36 14.77
C THR A 171 -11.87 4.87 14.53
N ILE A 172 -10.87 5.32 13.77
CA ILE A 172 -10.76 6.71 13.34
C ILE A 172 -11.64 6.93 12.11
N SER A 173 -12.52 7.93 12.15
CA SER A 173 -13.23 8.45 10.99
C SER A 173 -12.48 9.65 10.43
N TRP A 174 -11.79 9.47 9.31
CA TRP A 174 -11.01 10.50 8.64
C TRP A 174 -11.76 11.06 7.43
N ARG A 175 -12.00 12.37 7.39
CA ARG A 175 -12.57 13.08 6.24
C ARG A 175 -11.53 13.17 5.13
N SER A 176 -11.42 12.12 4.31
CA SER A 176 -10.40 11.97 3.25
C SER A 176 -10.62 12.92 2.07
N GLN A 177 -11.87 13.35 1.86
CA GLN A 177 -12.25 14.23 0.76
C GLN A 177 -13.41 15.13 1.17
N VAL A 178 -13.53 16.27 0.51
CA VAL A 178 -14.72 17.14 0.59
C VAL A 178 -15.56 16.88 -0.66
N ALA A 179 -16.87 16.83 -0.51
CA ALA A 179 -17.78 16.71 -1.65
C ALA A 179 -17.53 17.85 -2.66
N ARG A 180 -17.23 17.49 -3.91
CA ARG A 180 -16.95 18.43 -5.00
C ARG A 180 -17.54 17.90 -6.31
N GLY A 181 -17.83 18.80 -7.24
CA GLY A 181 -18.38 18.46 -8.56
C GLY A 181 -19.71 17.72 -8.45
N ALA A 182 -19.88 16.66 -9.26
CA ALA A 182 -21.11 15.87 -9.29
C ALA A 182 -21.49 15.27 -7.92
N LYS A 183 -20.53 15.05 -7.02
CA LYS A 183 -20.80 14.53 -5.66
C LYS A 183 -21.62 15.49 -4.80
N VAL A 184 -21.58 16.79 -5.10
CA VAL A 184 -22.39 17.81 -4.39
C VAL A 184 -23.88 17.62 -4.70
N ASN A 185 -24.20 17.11 -5.89
CA ASN A 185 -25.55 16.87 -6.37
C ASN A 185 -25.96 15.41 -6.25
N ALA A 186 -25.27 14.63 -5.41
CA ALA A 186 -25.63 13.24 -5.17
C ALA A 186 -27.05 13.18 -4.58
N PHE A 187 -27.82 12.16 -4.99
CA PHE A 187 -29.19 11.97 -4.52
C PHE A 187 -29.25 11.70 -2.99
N TYR A 188 -28.17 11.15 -2.44
CA TYR A 188 -27.97 10.92 -1.00
C TYR A 188 -26.69 11.62 -0.50
N TYR A 189 -26.38 11.48 0.79
CA TYR A 189 -25.16 12.01 1.39
C TYR A 189 -23.89 11.44 0.73
N ALA A 190 -22.98 12.33 0.34
CA ALA A 190 -21.74 11.95 -0.31
C ALA A 190 -20.76 11.26 0.66
N TYR A 191 -20.23 10.11 0.26
CA TYR A 191 -19.15 9.43 0.99
C TYR A 191 -17.87 10.28 0.96
N SER A 192 -17.50 10.78 2.14
CA SER A 192 -16.36 11.67 2.35
C SER A 192 -15.35 11.14 3.38
N THR A 193 -15.67 9.98 3.97
CA THR A 193 -14.98 9.43 5.14
C THR A 193 -14.32 8.11 4.79
N HIS A 194 -13.06 7.97 5.21
CA HIS A 194 -12.36 6.70 5.32
C HIS A 194 -12.16 6.36 6.80
N PHE A 195 -11.86 5.10 7.06
CA PHE A 195 -11.77 4.56 8.41
C PHE A 195 -10.40 3.92 8.65
N LEU A 196 -9.85 4.12 9.86
CA LEU A 196 -8.67 3.39 10.32
C LEU A 196 -9.05 2.59 11.57
N ASN A 197 -9.12 1.27 11.42
CA ASN A 197 -9.37 0.36 12.54
C ASN A 197 -8.07 0.09 13.29
N ILE A 198 -8.10 0.25 14.61
CA ILE A 198 -6.91 0.14 15.48
C ILE A 198 -7.06 -1.06 16.42
N TYR A 199 -6.09 -1.97 16.38
CA TYR A 199 -6.03 -3.14 17.25
C TYR A 199 -4.67 -3.31 17.91
N ALA A 200 -4.69 -3.68 19.19
CA ALA A 200 -3.50 -4.15 19.90
C ALA A 200 -3.28 -5.65 19.63
N LYS A 201 -2.02 -6.07 19.52
CA LYS A 201 -1.66 -7.50 19.50
C LYS A 201 -2.20 -8.21 20.73
N ASN A 202 -1.99 -7.62 21.91
CA ASN A 202 -2.39 -8.19 23.18
C ASN A 202 -2.88 -7.12 24.17
N LYS A 203 -4.17 -7.15 24.49
CA LYS A 203 -4.80 -6.21 25.43
C LYS A 203 -4.16 -6.14 26.83
N LYS A 204 -3.44 -7.19 27.24
CA LYS A 204 -2.82 -7.27 28.57
C LYS A 204 -1.56 -6.42 28.68
N TYR A 205 -0.98 -6.00 27.56
CA TYR A 205 0.23 -5.20 27.53
C TYR A 205 -0.13 -3.75 27.16
N PRO A 206 0.44 -2.76 27.86
CA PRO A 206 0.24 -1.37 27.48
C PRO A 206 0.88 -1.12 26.12
N THR A 207 0.10 -0.60 25.18
CA THR A 207 0.60 -0.18 23.86
C THR A 207 1.36 1.14 23.98
N THR A 208 2.32 1.38 23.09
CA THR A 208 2.92 2.71 22.94
C THR A 208 1.82 3.71 22.54
N TRP A 209 1.64 4.79 23.31
CA TRP A 209 0.65 5.82 23.03
C TRP A 209 1.16 7.21 23.41
N HIS A 210 1.21 8.10 22.43
CA HIS A 210 1.54 9.51 22.59
C HIS A 210 0.33 10.36 22.21
N SER A 211 -0.23 11.05 23.20
CA SER A 211 -1.42 11.89 23.00
C SER A 211 -1.17 12.96 21.95
N GLN A 212 -1.89 12.86 20.83
CA GLN A 212 -1.82 13.83 19.74
C GLN A 212 -2.67 15.06 20.05
N LYS A 213 -2.23 16.22 19.54
CA LYS A 213 -2.91 17.50 19.71
C LYS A 213 -3.12 18.20 18.38
N LYS A 214 -4.24 18.88 18.23
CA LYS A 214 -4.54 19.77 17.10
C LYS A 214 -4.46 21.22 17.54
N GLU A 215 -3.85 22.04 16.71
CA GLU A 215 -3.67 23.48 16.95
C GLU A 215 -4.52 24.29 15.97
N THR A 216 -5.38 25.16 16.49
CA THR A 216 -6.09 26.18 15.72
C THR A 216 -5.43 27.52 15.96
N LYS A 217 -5.02 28.20 14.88
CA LYS A 217 -4.39 29.52 14.93
C LYS A 217 -5.44 30.60 14.72
N LEU A 218 -5.57 31.50 15.68
CA LEU A 218 -6.57 32.56 15.73
C LEU A 218 -5.88 33.93 15.72
N THR A 219 -6.51 34.89 15.06
CA THR A 219 -6.24 36.32 15.22
C THR A 219 -6.72 36.81 16.59
N GLU A 220 -6.34 38.03 16.98
CA GLU A 220 -6.87 38.64 18.21
C GLU A 220 -8.39 38.81 18.13
N GLU A 221 -8.93 39.17 16.97
CA GLU A 221 -10.37 39.36 16.75
C GLU A 221 -11.14 38.04 16.89
N GLU A 222 -10.67 36.96 16.27
CA GLU A 222 -11.26 35.62 16.39
C GLU A 222 -11.16 35.10 17.85
N ALA A 223 -10.02 35.34 18.51
CA ALA A 223 -9.87 34.94 19.91
C ALA A 223 -10.84 35.70 20.83
N ALA A 224 -11.05 37.00 20.58
CA ALA A 224 -11.95 37.84 21.36
C ALA A 224 -13.43 37.51 21.13
N SER A 225 -13.80 37.03 19.94
CA SER A 225 -15.19 36.65 19.64
C SER A 225 -15.57 35.26 20.16
N GLU A 226 -14.62 34.31 20.17
CA GLU A 226 -14.88 32.92 20.53
C GLU A 226 -14.54 32.56 21.99
N TYR A 227 -13.66 33.32 22.65
CA TYR A 227 -13.10 32.96 23.96
C TYR A 227 -13.30 34.06 25.00
N ARG A 228 -13.38 33.64 26.27
CA ARG A 228 -13.38 34.57 27.41
C ARG A 228 -11.97 35.06 27.68
N LYS A 229 -11.82 36.24 28.30
CA LYS A 229 -10.52 36.82 28.66
C LYS A 229 -10.49 37.16 30.14
N ASP A 230 -9.38 36.82 30.79
CA ASP A 230 -9.01 37.35 32.09
C ASP A 230 -7.52 37.72 32.11
N GLU A 231 -6.96 37.98 33.30
CA GLU A 231 -5.54 38.33 33.48
C GLU A 231 -4.57 37.28 32.93
N GLY A 232 -4.98 36.00 32.85
CA GLY A 232 -4.21 34.91 32.26
C GLY A 232 -4.31 34.83 30.73
N GLY A 233 -5.17 35.63 30.10
CA GLY A 233 -5.36 35.70 28.65
C GLY A 233 -6.70 35.12 28.18
N TYR A 234 -6.81 34.81 26.88
CA TYR A 234 -8.00 34.18 26.32
C TYR A 234 -8.08 32.70 26.74
N PHE A 235 -9.27 32.23 27.12
CA PHE A 235 -9.51 30.87 27.56
C PHE A 235 -10.92 30.37 27.20
N HIS A 236 -11.05 29.05 27.08
CA HIS A 236 -12.35 28.39 27.18
C HIS A 236 -12.48 27.72 28.56
N SER A 237 -13.72 27.48 28.98
CA SER A 237 -13.98 26.71 30.20
C SER A 237 -14.64 25.39 29.86
N SER A 238 -14.31 24.35 30.62
CA SER A 238 -15.06 23.10 30.66
C SER A 238 -15.35 22.69 32.10
N ASP A 239 -16.30 21.77 32.27
CA ASP A 239 -16.42 21.00 33.50
C ASP A 239 -15.11 20.21 33.76
N PRO A 240 -14.70 20.01 35.03
CA PRO A 240 -13.54 19.19 35.38
C PRO A 240 -13.63 17.72 34.96
N GLY A 241 -14.82 17.21 34.61
CA GLY A 241 -15.06 15.81 34.28
C GLY A 241 -14.67 14.88 35.44
N SER A 242 -14.04 13.75 35.11
CA SER A 242 -13.58 12.75 36.07
C SER A 242 -12.25 13.10 36.76
N SER A 243 -11.87 14.38 36.79
CA SER A 243 -10.62 14.82 37.43
C SER A 243 -10.65 14.55 38.93
N GLY A 244 -9.60 13.89 39.44
CA GLY A 244 -9.47 13.59 40.87
C GLY A 244 -9.28 14.86 41.73
N PHE A 245 -9.63 14.75 43.01
CA PHE A 245 -9.60 15.84 43.99
C PHE A 245 -8.25 16.59 44.06
N GLU A 246 -7.12 15.87 44.06
CA GLU A 246 -5.79 16.48 44.08
C GLU A 246 -5.45 17.24 42.79
N THR A 247 -5.92 16.77 41.64
CA THR A 247 -5.80 17.49 40.37
C THR A 247 -6.57 18.81 40.42
N LEU A 248 -7.76 18.81 41.01
CA LEU A 248 -8.56 20.03 41.18
C LEU A 248 -7.90 21.04 42.12
N LYS A 249 -7.30 20.58 43.23
CA LYS A 249 -6.48 21.44 44.09
C LYS A 249 -5.32 22.07 43.33
N LYS A 250 -4.60 21.28 42.53
CA LYS A 250 -3.50 21.76 41.69
C LYS A 250 -3.99 22.84 40.72
N LEU A 251 -5.09 22.58 40.00
CA LEU A 251 -5.68 23.53 39.06
C LEU A 251 -6.14 24.83 39.75
N HIS A 252 -6.67 24.74 40.97
CA HIS A 252 -7.03 25.92 41.76
C HIS A 252 -5.80 26.73 42.16
N LYS A 253 -4.72 26.07 42.60
CA LYS A 253 -3.44 26.74 42.90
C LYS A 253 -2.84 27.43 41.66
N GLU A 254 -3.06 26.86 40.48
CA GLU A 254 -2.69 27.46 39.18
C GLU A 254 -3.64 28.57 38.71
N GLY A 255 -4.69 28.91 39.47
CA GLY A 255 -5.71 29.91 39.07
C GLY A 255 -6.65 29.43 37.95
N ARG A 256 -6.60 28.15 37.61
CA ARG A 256 -7.35 27.54 36.51
C ARG A 256 -8.69 26.95 36.93
N LEU A 257 -8.90 26.65 38.21
CA LEU A 257 -10.20 26.22 38.72
C LEU A 257 -10.97 27.42 39.26
N TYR A 258 -12.21 27.61 38.82
CA TYR A 258 -13.03 28.77 39.22
C TYR A 258 -14.52 28.42 39.29
N ALA A 259 -15.32 29.33 39.87
CA ALA A 259 -16.77 29.21 39.93
C ALA A 259 -17.40 29.95 38.71
N PRO A 260 -17.93 29.25 37.69
CA PRO A 260 -18.36 29.88 36.44
C PRO A 260 -19.54 30.84 36.59
N PHE A 261 -20.36 30.65 37.61
CA PHE A 261 -21.59 31.40 37.88
C PHE A 261 -21.45 32.30 39.11
N GLY A 262 -20.23 32.72 39.45
CA GLY A 262 -19.92 33.49 40.65
C GLY A 262 -19.76 32.62 41.90
N GLY A 263 -19.37 33.23 43.02
CA GLY A 263 -19.03 32.51 44.26
C GLY A 263 -17.54 32.12 44.35
N LYS A 264 -17.21 31.28 45.34
CA LYS A 264 -15.85 30.77 45.59
C LYS A 264 -15.81 29.26 45.40
N VAL A 265 -14.64 28.74 45.00
CA VAL A 265 -14.39 27.30 44.98
C VAL A 265 -14.20 26.81 46.42
N VAL A 266 -14.90 25.73 46.78
CA VAL A 266 -14.89 25.12 48.11
C VAL A 266 -14.40 23.68 47.99
N PHE A 267 -13.42 23.33 48.80
CA PHE A 267 -12.88 21.97 48.91
C PHE A 267 -13.40 21.31 50.18
N ASN A 268 -14.01 20.13 50.06
CA ASN A 268 -14.35 19.29 51.19
C ASN A 268 -13.33 18.15 51.29
N GLU A 269 -12.46 18.20 52.30
CA GLU A 269 -11.39 17.23 52.53
C GLU A 269 -11.92 15.85 52.96
N GLU A 270 -13.05 15.81 53.68
CA GLU A 270 -13.64 14.57 54.20
C GLU A 270 -14.24 13.74 53.07
N THR A 271 -15.03 14.39 52.21
CA THR A 271 -15.69 13.73 51.08
C THR A 271 -14.83 13.73 49.81
N LYS A 272 -13.69 14.44 49.82
CA LYS A 272 -12.83 14.66 48.64
C LYS A 272 -13.57 15.23 47.45
N THR A 273 -14.51 16.15 47.69
CA THR A 273 -15.32 16.80 46.65
C THR A 273 -15.01 18.28 46.53
N VAL A 274 -15.24 18.84 45.34
CA VAL A 274 -15.07 20.28 45.09
C VAL A 274 -16.38 20.85 44.55
N SER A 275 -16.81 22.00 45.08
CA SER A 275 -18.06 22.66 44.70
C SER A 275 -17.93 24.19 44.69
N CYS A 276 -18.94 24.88 44.18
CA CYS A 276 -19.05 26.33 44.27
C CYS A 276 -19.89 26.73 45.50
N SER A 277 -19.49 27.80 46.19
CA SER A 277 -20.13 28.29 47.43
C SER A 277 -21.59 28.73 47.27
N ASN A 278 -22.04 29.00 46.04
CA ASN A 278 -23.40 29.41 45.69
C ASN A 278 -24.26 28.27 45.14
N GLY A 279 -23.77 27.02 45.17
CA GLY A 279 -24.46 25.87 44.61
C GLY A 279 -24.25 25.78 43.10
N GLY A 280 -23.31 24.93 42.67
CA GLY A 280 -23.00 24.69 41.25
C GLY A 280 -21.68 23.94 41.07
N SER A 281 -21.42 23.49 39.84
CA SER A 281 -20.16 22.84 39.45
C SER A 281 -19.05 23.85 39.23
N VAL A 282 -17.82 23.46 39.56
CA VAL A 282 -16.62 24.23 39.23
C VAL A 282 -16.30 24.13 37.74
N GLY A 283 -15.63 25.13 37.19
CA GLY A 283 -15.11 25.11 35.82
C GLY A 283 -13.58 25.16 35.80
N VAL A 284 -13.00 24.53 34.80
CA VAL A 284 -11.54 24.57 34.52
C VAL A 284 -11.29 25.50 33.35
N LYS A 285 -10.31 26.39 33.47
CA LYS A 285 -9.83 27.30 32.41
C LYS A 285 -8.72 26.65 31.59
N TYR A 286 -8.84 26.76 30.28
CA TYR A 286 -7.84 26.33 29.30
C TYR A 286 -7.43 27.53 28.45
N TYR A 287 -6.27 28.08 28.77
CA TYR A 287 -5.73 29.29 28.16
C TYR A 287 -5.14 29.01 26.77
N LEU A 288 -5.35 29.95 25.86
CA LEU A 288 -4.74 29.96 24.54
C LEU A 288 -3.27 30.39 24.66
N LYS A 289 -2.39 29.76 23.88
CA LYS A 289 -0.96 30.13 23.84
C LYS A 289 -0.77 31.29 22.86
N LYS A 290 -0.13 32.38 23.28
CA LYS A 290 0.23 33.48 22.37
C LYS A 290 1.55 33.16 21.65
N LYS A 291 1.56 33.23 20.33
CA LYS A 291 2.76 33.02 19.48
C LYS A 291 2.85 34.12 18.42
N GLY A 292 3.67 35.14 18.69
CA GLY A 292 3.74 36.35 17.87
C GLY A 292 2.41 37.12 17.92
N SER A 293 1.84 37.41 16.75
CA SER A 293 0.56 38.11 16.60
C SER A 293 -0.67 37.18 16.65
N LYS A 294 -0.49 35.87 16.87
CA LYS A 294 -1.57 34.88 16.87
C LYS A 294 -1.76 34.21 18.22
N TYR A 295 -2.98 33.73 18.46
CA TYR A 295 -3.31 32.82 19.57
C TYR A 295 -3.46 31.40 19.05
N ILE A 296 -3.05 30.43 19.86
CA ILE A 296 -3.11 29.01 19.53
C ILE A 296 -4.04 28.33 20.53
N ALA A 297 -5.16 27.84 20.03
CA ALA A 297 -6.02 26.92 20.76
C ALA A 297 -5.54 25.49 20.50
N GLU A 298 -5.04 24.83 21.54
CA GLU A 298 -4.54 23.46 21.48
C GLU A 298 -5.59 22.52 22.07
N ARG A 299 -6.04 21.53 21.29
CA ARG A 299 -7.05 20.54 21.71
C ARG A 299 -6.52 19.13 21.53
N ALA A 300 -6.96 18.20 22.38
CA ALA A 300 -6.70 16.78 22.16
C ALA A 300 -7.35 16.32 20.85
N VAL A 301 -6.70 15.38 20.17
CA VAL A 301 -7.25 14.73 18.97
C VAL A 301 -8.11 13.55 19.41
N ASP A 302 -9.34 13.49 18.91
CA ASP A 302 -10.28 12.39 19.10
C ASP A 302 -10.26 11.44 17.88
N ASN A 303 -11.28 10.60 17.74
CA ASN A 303 -11.40 9.67 16.63
C ASN A 303 -12.05 10.27 15.37
N ILE A 304 -12.32 11.57 15.32
CA ILE A 304 -12.87 12.27 14.15
C ILE A 304 -11.81 13.22 13.59
N TRP A 305 -11.19 12.81 12.48
CA TRP A 305 -10.11 13.58 11.88
C TRP A 305 -10.62 14.36 10.66
N GLU A 306 -10.79 15.66 10.83
CA GLU A 306 -11.20 16.59 9.76
C GLU A 306 -10.13 17.63 9.42
N ASP A 307 -9.05 17.67 10.19
CA ASP A 307 -7.95 18.64 10.06
C ASP A 307 -6.79 18.15 9.18
N ILE A 308 -6.80 16.87 8.78
CA ILE A 308 -5.85 16.30 7.83
C ILE A 308 -6.50 16.24 6.46
N ALA A 309 -5.95 17.00 5.51
CA ALA A 309 -6.47 17.03 4.16
C ALA A 309 -6.02 15.81 3.33
N GLY A 310 -6.81 15.42 2.32
CA GLY A 310 -6.45 14.38 1.35
C GLY A 310 -5.41 14.86 0.32
N LEU A 311 -4.78 13.94 -0.40
CA LEU A 311 -3.63 14.23 -1.28
C LEU A 311 -3.96 15.28 -2.37
N GLY A 312 -5.16 15.25 -2.93
CA GLY A 312 -5.63 16.21 -3.95
C GLY A 312 -5.80 17.65 -3.46
N THR A 313 -5.50 17.93 -2.19
CA THR A 313 -5.55 19.26 -1.58
C THR A 313 -4.22 19.71 -0.98
N THR A 314 -3.18 18.85 -1.01
CA THR A 314 -1.85 19.14 -0.46
C THR A 314 -0.84 19.27 -1.61
N PRO A 315 -0.46 20.50 -2.01
CA PRO A 315 0.49 20.72 -3.10
C PRO A 315 1.85 20.07 -2.81
N GLY A 316 2.49 19.51 -3.85
CA GLY A 316 3.91 19.13 -3.82
C GLY A 316 4.26 17.75 -3.24
N GLN A 317 3.30 16.99 -2.70
CA GLN A 317 3.57 15.65 -2.12
C GLN A 317 3.22 14.48 -3.05
N ASP A 318 2.49 14.73 -4.12
CA ASP A 318 1.99 13.70 -5.03
C ASP A 318 3.13 13.08 -5.87
N THR A 319 3.34 11.77 -5.73
CA THR A 319 4.31 11.00 -6.53
C THR A 319 3.77 10.62 -7.91
N GLY A 320 2.47 10.77 -8.14
CA GLY A 320 1.75 10.27 -9.32
C GLY A 320 1.28 8.82 -9.19
N TYR A 321 1.66 8.13 -8.12
CA TYR A 321 1.15 6.79 -7.82
C TYR A 321 -0.33 6.86 -7.38
N PRO A 322 -1.21 5.98 -7.89
CA PRO A 322 -2.63 6.01 -7.56
C PRO A 322 -2.86 5.86 -6.05
N THR A 323 -3.97 6.44 -5.57
CA THR A 323 -4.49 6.27 -4.20
C THR A 323 -3.54 6.62 -3.04
N GLN A 324 -2.42 7.29 -3.32
CA GLN A 324 -1.43 7.72 -2.33
C GLN A 324 -2.05 8.48 -1.14
N LYS A 325 -1.59 8.16 0.07
CA LYS A 325 -1.97 8.82 1.32
C LYS A 325 -1.06 10.02 1.64
N THR A 326 -1.53 10.94 2.45
CA THR A 326 -0.78 12.16 2.81
C THR A 326 0.22 11.88 3.93
N GLU A 327 1.37 12.56 3.90
CA GLU A 327 2.37 12.38 4.96
C GLU A 327 1.83 12.81 6.34
N ALA A 328 0.95 13.81 6.38
CA ALA A 328 0.32 14.28 7.62
C ALA A 328 -0.51 13.18 8.31
N LEU A 329 -1.23 12.36 7.53
CA LEU A 329 -1.99 11.23 8.05
C LEU A 329 -1.06 10.21 8.73
N LEU A 330 -0.04 9.76 7.99
CA LEU A 330 0.88 8.74 8.48
C LEU A 330 1.76 9.27 9.61
N LYS A 331 2.11 10.56 9.59
CA LYS A 331 2.87 11.20 10.68
C LYS A 331 2.10 11.12 11.99
N ARG A 332 0.79 11.45 11.98
CA ARG A 332 -0.05 11.35 13.18
C ARG A 332 -0.15 9.91 13.68
N VAL A 333 -0.32 8.93 12.79
CA VAL A 333 -0.38 7.51 13.15
C VAL A 333 0.94 7.03 13.78
N ILE A 334 2.07 7.32 13.14
CA ILE A 334 3.40 6.85 13.58
C ILE A 334 3.81 7.55 14.88
N GLU A 335 3.60 8.86 15.01
CA GLU A 335 3.92 9.59 16.24
C GLU A 335 3.04 9.17 17.41
N ALA A 336 1.78 8.77 17.17
CA ALA A 336 0.90 8.30 18.23
C ALA A 336 1.31 6.94 18.78
N SER A 337 1.81 6.02 17.95
CA SER A 337 1.86 4.60 18.28
C SER A 337 3.26 3.97 18.13
N SER A 338 4.32 4.79 18.04
CA SER A 338 5.70 4.31 18.00
C SER A 338 6.69 5.33 18.57
N ASP A 339 7.79 4.83 19.11
CA ASP A 339 8.95 5.62 19.52
C ASP A 339 10.01 5.69 18.41
N GLU A 340 11.04 6.54 18.58
CA GLU A 340 12.22 6.47 17.72
C GLU A 340 12.83 5.06 17.77
N LYS A 341 13.35 4.58 16.63
CA LYS A 341 13.92 3.22 16.43
C LYS A 341 12.95 2.03 16.51
N ASP A 342 11.71 2.22 16.94
CA ASP A 342 10.67 1.20 16.82
C ASP A 342 10.53 0.76 15.35
N LEU A 343 10.13 -0.50 15.15
CA LEU A 343 9.98 -1.08 13.82
C LEU A 343 8.56 -0.88 13.28
N VAL A 344 8.43 -0.06 12.25
CA VAL A 344 7.18 0.21 11.52
C VAL A 344 7.13 -0.64 10.25
N ALA A 345 5.99 -1.28 9.96
CA ALA A 345 5.85 -2.06 8.73
C ALA A 345 4.60 -1.69 7.91
N ASP A 346 4.74 -1.79 6.59
CA ASP A 346 3.66 -1.62 5.63
C ASP A 346 3.75 -2.69 4.52
N PHE A 347 2.75 -3.56 4.47
CA PHE A 347 2.69 -4.69 3.53
C PHE A 347 1.76 -4.46 2.33
N PHE A 348 1.27 -3.21 2.19
CA PHE A 348 0.50 -2.70 1.05
C PHE A 348 1.09 -1.33 0.67
N LEU A 349 2.38 -1.34 0.36
CA LEU A 349 3.24 -0.16 0.36
C LEU A 349 2.81 0.94 -0.61
N GLY A 350 2.43 0.56 -1.85
CA GLY A 350 2.12 1.49 -2.93
C GLY A 350 3.20 2.57 -3.12
N SER A 351 2.83 3.83 -2.92
CA SER A 351 3.73 5.00 -3.01
C SER A 351 4.84 5.10 -1.94
N GLY A 352 4.87 4.18 -0.97
CA GLY A 352 5.88 4.17 0.10
C GLY A 352 5.71 5.23 1.18
N THR A 353 4.51 5.81 1.33
CA THR A 353 4.28 6.95 2.24
C THR A 353 4.56 6.59 3.70
N THR A 354 4.16 5.41 4.16
CA THR A 354 4.41 4.94 5.54
C THR A 354 5.91 4.85 5.82
N CYS A 355 6.67 4.18 4.95
CA CYS A 355 8.13 4.04 5.08
C CYS A 355 8.84 5.39 4.98
N ALA A 356 8.40 6.28 4.09
CA ALA A 356 8.95 7.62 3.94
C ALA A 356 8.79 8.47 5.21
N VAL A 357 7.61 8.42 5.84
CA VAL A 357 7.36 9.13 7.10
C VAL A 357 8.11 8.48 8.26
N ALA A 358 8.15 7.14 8.33
CA ALA A 358 8.93 6.42 9.33
C ALA A 358 10.42 6.78 9.25
N GLN A 359 10.99 6.85 8.03
CA GLN A 359 12.37 7.29 7.79
C GLN A 359 12.61 8.72 8.28
N LYS A 360 11.72 9.67 7.93
CA LYS A 360 11.82 11.07 8.38
C LYS A 360 11.78 11.21 9.90
N LEU A 361 11.01 10.33 10.56
CA LEU A 361 10.84 10.32 12.02
C LEU A 361 11.89 9.45 12.74
N GLY A 362 12.86 8.85 12.05
CA GLY A 362 13.92 8.05 12.69
C GLY A 362 13.45 6.70 13.23
N ARG A 363 12.39 6.12 12.66
CA ARG A 363 11.95 4.74 12.91
C ARG A 363 12.64 3.78 11.95
N ARG A 364 12.79 2.52 12.35
CA ARG A 364 13.16 1.45 11.41
C ARG A 364 11.93 1.05 10.63
N TRP A 365 12.09 0.63 9.38
CA TRP A 365 10.94 0.24 8.56
C TRP A 365 11.15 -0.98 7.67
N ILE A 366 10.04 -1.67 7.44
CA ILE A 366 9.89 -2.75 6.45
C ILE A 366 8.71 -2.41 5.54
N GLY A 367 8.96 -2.36 4.23
CA GLY A 367 7.93 -2.17 3.22
C GLY A 367 7.87 -3.37 2.27
N CYS A 368 6.69 -3.72 1.74
CA CYS A 368 6.62 -4.61 0.59
C CYS A 368 5.48 -4.31 -0.38
N ASP A 369 5.73 -4.61 -1.65
CA ASP A 369 4.73 -4.56 -2.71
C ASP A 369 5.05 -5.60 -3.79
N ILE A 370 4.02 -6.14 -4.44
CA ILE A 370 4.18 -7.04 -5.58
C ILE A 370 4.50 -6.26 -6.86
N ASN A 371 4.04 -5.00 -6.93
CA ASN A 371 4.22 -4.16 -8.10
C ASN A 371 5.61 -3.51 -8.08
N ILE A 372 6.43 -3.82 -9.08
CA ILE A 372 7.77 -3.25 -9.23
C ILE A 372 7.76 -1.71 -9.35
N GLY A 373 6.75 -1.13 -9.99
CA GLY A 373 6.58 0.33 -10.08
C GLY A 373 6.34 0.98 -8.71
N ALA A 374 5.69 0.28 -7.78
CA ALA A 374 5.55 0.72 -6.38
C ALA A 374 6.90 0.68 -5.66
N ILE A 375 7.67 -0.41 -5.85
CA ILE A 375 9.02 -0.57 -5.32
C ILE A 375 9.94 0.53 -5.84
N GLN A 376 9.98 0.77 -7.15
CA GLN A 376 10.82 1.81 -7.75
C GLN A 376 10.43 3.23 -7.30
N THR A 377 9.12 3.53 -7.26
CA THR A 377 8.60 4.80 -6.74
C THR A 377 9.04 5.02 -5.29
N SER A 378 8.94 3.98 -4.46
CA SER A 378 9.33 4.01 -3.06
C SER A 378 10.84 4.13 -2.89
N THR A 379 11.64 3.36 -3.63
CA THR A 379 13.11 3.41 -3.63
C THR A 379 13.62 4.82 -3.95
N LYS A 380 13.10 5.43 -5.01
CA LYS A 380 13.44 6.81 -5.39
C LYS A 380 13.12 7.80 -4.28
N ARG A 381 11.91 7.71 -3.72
CA ARG A 381 11.45 8.59 -2.64
C ARG A 381 12.32 8.45 -1.38
N LEU A 382 12.62 7.21 -0.98
CA LEU A 382 13.41 6.90 0.22
C LEU A 382 14.87 7.29 0.06
N GLY A 383 15.46 7.02 -1.12
CA GLY A 383 16.83 7.42 -1.46
C GLY A 383 17.01 8.93 -1.40
N GLN A 384 16.04 9.71 -1.90
CA GLN A 384 16.07 11.16 -1.81
C GLN A 384 16.02 11.65 -0.35
N ILE A 385 15.10 11.11 0.46
CA ILE A 385 14.98 11.47 1.88
C ILE A 385 16.29 11.22 2.63
N ILE A 386 16.91 10.05 2.43
CA ILE A 386 18.17 9.68 3.07
C ILE A 386 19.30 10.60 2.61
N THR A 387 19.38 10.91 1.32
CA THR A 387 20.38 11.83 0.76
C THR A 387 20.27 13.21 1.40
N ASP A 388 19.05 13.72 1.57
CA ASP A 388 18.81 15.02 2.20
C ASP A 388 19.17 14.99 3.69
N GLN A 389 18.80 13.93 4.42
CA GLN A 389 19.20 13.71 5.82
C GLN A 389 20.73 13.67 6.00
N GLN A 390 21.46 13.05 5.07
CA GLN A 390 22.93 13.02 5.08
C GLN A 390 23.53 14.40 4.82
N LYS A 391 23.01 15.16 3.85
CA LYS A 391 23.48 16.52 3.53
C LYS A 391 23.24 17.51 4.66
N GLU A 392 22.06 17.46 5.28
CA GLU A 392 21.66 18.36 6.36
C GLU A 392 22.41 18.09 7.67
N LYS A 393 23.19 17.00 7.75
CA LYS A 393 23.85 16.51 8.98
C LYS A 393 22.87 16.56 10.15
N THR A 394 21.64 16.07 9.95
CA THR A 394 20.53 16.21 10.89
C THR A 394 21.00 15.83 12.30
N LYS A 395 21.29 16.85 13.12
CA LYS A 395 21.91 16.65 14.43
C LYS A 395 20.97 15.78 15.25
N ASN A 396 21.48 14.69 15.79
CA ASN A 396 20.74 13.72 16.59
C ASN A 396 19.73 12.83 15.84
N PHE A 397 19.80 12.71 14.50
CA PHE A 397 19.05 11.66 13.82
C PHE A 397 19.58 10.29 14.26
N LYS A 398 18.68 9.45 14.80
CA LYS A 398 19.03 8.12 15.36
C LYS A 398 18.56 6.95 14.50
N GLY A 399 17.89 7.23 13.38
CA GLY A 399 17.44 6.22 12.43
C GLY A 399 18.57 5.73 11.54
N SER A 400 18.35 4.62 10.85
CA SER A 400 19.28 4.15 9.83
C SER A 400 19.27 5.06 8.61
N LEU A 401 20.45 5.29 8.04
CA LEU A 401 20.64 6.01 6.78
C LEU A 401 20.90 5.06 5.61
N GLY A 402 20.63 3.76 5.78
CA GLY A 402 20.77 2.74 4.75
C GLY A 402 19.52 1.86 4.63
N PHE A 403 19.21 1.44 3.41
CA PHE A 403 18.18 0.43 3.16
C PHE A 403 18.58 -0.55 2.07
N LYS A 404 17.98 -1.75 2.11
CA LYS A 404 18.17 -2.80 1.12
C LYS A 404 16.88 -3.10 0.38
N ILE A 405 17.00 -3.46 -0.89
CA ILE A 405 15.94 -4.11 -1.66
C ILE A 405 16.18 -5.61 -1.64
N LEU A 406 15.12 -6.36 -1.36
CA LEU A 406 15.13 -7.81 -1.38
C LEU A 406 14.05 -8.32 -2.32
N ASN A 407 14.36 -9.31 -3.13
CA ASN A 407 13.38 -10.04 -3.92
C ASN A 407 13.00 -11.32 -3.17
N VAL A 408 11.71 -11.62 -3.03
CA VAL A 408 11.23 -12.86 -2.42
C VAL A 408 10.75 -13.78 -3.52
N ASN A 409 11.30 -15.00 -3.59
CA ASN A 409 11.01 -15.95 -4.68
C ASN A 409 11.56 -15.50 -6.06
N ASP A 410 11.55 -16.40 -7.05
CA ASP A 410 12.09 -16.15 -8.39
C ASP A 410 10.98 -15.62 -9.33
N TYR A 411 10.70 -14.32 -9.27
CA TYR A 411 9.81 -13.63 -10.23
C TYR A 411 10.50 -13.36 -11.59
N ASP A 412 11.17 -14.36 -12.15
CA ASP A 412 11.94 -14.19 -13.39
C ASP A 412 11.09 -14.16 -14.67
N VAL A 413 9.80 -14.53 -14.59
CA VAL A 413 8.95 -14.63 -15.79
C VAL A 413 7.93 -13.48 -15.88
N PHE A 414 7.34 -13.03 -14.77
CA PHE A 414 6.24 -12.05 -14.80
C PHE A 414 6.28 -11.06 -13.61
N LYS A 415 6.71 -9.82 -13.85
CA LYS A 415 6.84 -8.75 -12.83
C LYS A 415 5.51 -8.11 -12.38
N ASN A 416 4.43 -8.32 -13.14
CA ASN A 416 3.09 -7.76 -12.90
C ASN A 416 2.03 -8.76 -13.40
N GLU A 417 1.08 -9.15 -12.54
CA GLU A 417 0.06 -10.18 -12.87
C GLU A 417 -0.91 -9.75 -13.98
N LEU A 418 -1.26 -8.47 -14.05
CA LEU A 418 -2.10 -7.92 -15.13
C LEU A 418 -1.36 -7.93 -16.46
N GLU A 419 -0.10 -7.51 -16.45
CA GLU A 419 0.74 -7.50 -17.64
C GLU A 419 1.01 -8.94 -18.13
N ALA A 420 1.27 -9.85 -17.20
CA ALA A 420 1.46 -11.27 -17.49
C ALA A 420 0.25 -11.86 -18.19
N LYS A 421 -0.94 -11.51 -17.70
CA LYS A 421 -2.21 -11.90 -18.28
C LYS A 421 -2.41 -11.32 -19.68
N GLU A 422 -2.14 -10.02 -19.88
CA GLU A 422 -2.19 -9.38 -21.20
C GLU A 422 -1.22 -10.06 -22.19
N ILE A 423 0.01 -10.35 -21.77
CA ILE A 423 1.00 -11.07 -22.58
C ILE A 423 0.51 -12.47 -22.95
N VAL A 424 -0.03 -13.22 -21.98
CA VAL A 424 -0.60 -14.55 -22.24
C VAL A 424 -1.79 -14.46 -23.18
N MET A 425 -2.63 -13.42 -23.06
CA MET A 425 -3.72 -13.18 -23.99
C MET A 425 -3.21 -12.93 -25.41
N GLU A 426 -2.23 -12.05 -25.59
CA GLU A 426 -1.61 -11.80 -26.90
C GLU A 426 -0.95 -13.08 -27.46
N MET A 427 -0.21 -13.82 -26.63
CA MET A 427 0.55 -15.01 -27.03
C MET A 427 -0.34 -16.14 -27.57
N TYR A 428 -1.46 -16.38 -26.90
CA TYR A 428 -2.42 -17.41 -27.30
C TYR A 428 -3.43 -16.90 -28.33
N GLY A 429 -3.41 -15.61 -28.70
CA GLY A 429 -4.43 -15.02 -29.57
C GLY A 429 -5.81 -14.99 -28.93
N ILE A 430 -5.88 -14.82 -27.61
CA ILE A 430 -7.12 -14.78 -26.83
C ILE A 430 -7.81 -13.44 -27.07
N GLU A 431 -9.03 -13.47 -27.58
CA GLU A 431 -9.83 -12.27 -27.80
C GLU A 431 -10.47 -11.81 -26.49
N PRO A 432 -10.19 -10.59 -26.00
CA PRO A 432 -10.73 -10.09 -24.73
C PRO A 432 -12.25 -9.98 -24.78
N VAL A 433 -12.92 -10.41 -23.71
CA VAL A 433 -14.38 -10.25 -23.56
C VAL A 433 -14.72 -9.37 -22.37
N LYS A 434 -15.75 -8.52 -22.52
CA LYS A 434 -16.29 -7.69 -21.43
C LYS A 434 -17.16 -8.48 -20.45
N ARG A 435 -16.73 -9.68 -20.04
CA ARG A 435 -17.41 -10.47 -19.01
C ARG A 435 -16.59 -10.39 -17.74
N ILE A 436 -17.27 -10.19 -16.59
CA ILE A 436 -16.61 -9.94 -15.30
C ILE A 436 -15.68 -11.09 -14.85
N TYR A 437 -15.96 -12.33 -15.28
CA TYR A 437 -15.22 -13.51 -14.80
C TYR A 437 -14.22 -14.10 -15.81
N PHE A 438 -14.57 -14.19 -17.09
CA PHE A 438 -13.70 -14.74 -18.13
C PHE A 438 -12.86 -13.65 -18.76
N ASP A 439 -11.63 -13.98 -19.09
CA ASP A 439 -10.64 -13.02 -19.53
C ASP A 439 -10.68 -12.83 -21.05
N GLY A 440 -11.09 -13.87 -21.78
CA GLY A 440 -11.28 -13.82 -23.21
C GLY A 440 -11.94 -15.06 -23.79
N VAL A 441 -11.84 -15.20 -25.11
CA VAL A 441 -12.29 -16.36 -25.87
C VAL A 441 -11.17 -16.85 -26.78
N LEU A 442 -10.99 -18.16 -26.88
CA LEU A 442 -10.06 -18.82 -27.79
C LEU A 442 -10.71 -20.08 -28.36
N ASP A 443 -10.75 -20.21 -29.69
CA ASP A 443 -11.33 -21.36 -30.39
C ASP A 443 -12.74 -21.75 -29.89
N LYS A 444 -13.59 -20.73 -29.66
CA LYS A 444 -14.95 -20.84 -29.09
C LYS A 444 -15.04 -21.23 -27.61
N ASN A 445 -13.92 -21.43 -26.91
CA ASN A 445 -13.92 -21.66 -25.47
C ASN A 445 -13.74 -20.34 -24.72
N PHE A 446 -14.42 -20.19 -23.59
CA PHE A 446 -14.09 -19.11 -22.66
C PHE A 446 -12.73 -19.38 -22.03
N VAL A 447 -11.92 -18.34 -21.88
CA VAL A 447 -10.58 -18.46 -21.33
C VAL A 447 -10.54 -17.80 -19.95
N LYS A 448 -9.97 -18.54 -18.99
CA LYS A 448 -9.61 -18.02 -17.68
C LYS A 448 -8.11 -18.18 -17.46
N ILE A 449 -7.41 -17.07 -17.34
CA ILE A 449 -6.00 -17.01 -16.98
C ILE A 449 -5.95 -16.90 -15.45
N MET A 450 -5.37 -17.93 -14.85
CA MET A 450 -5.14 -18.04 -13.42
C MET A 450 -3.91 -17.22 -13.04
N SER A 451 -3.73 -16.99 -11.75
CA SER A 451 -2.54 -16.32 -11.26
C SER A 451 -1.29 -17.02 -11.76
N LEU A 452 -0.42 -16.28 -12.46
CA LEU A 452 0.81 -16.83 -13.04
C LEU A 452 1.99 -16.82 -12.05
N ASN A 453 1.76 -16.23 -10.87
CA ASN A 453 2.73 -16.08 -9.78
C ASN A 453 2.62 -17.18 -8.71
N ARG A 454 1.66 -18.10 -8.85
CA ARG A 454 1.50 -19.26 -7.98
C ARG A 454 0.96 -20.44 -8.78
N VAL A 455 1.20 -21.65 -8.29
CA VAL A 455 0.66 -22.87 -8.90
C VAL A 455 -0.86 -22.93 -8.77
N LEU A 456 -1.51 -23.44 -9.81
CA LEU A 456 -2.95 -23.72 -9.80
C LEU A 456 -3.26 -24.79 -8.74
N ASN A 457 -4.20 -24.49 -7.84
CA ASN A 457 -4.59 -25.41 -6.76
C ASN A 457 -6.08 -25.80 -6.82
N LYS A 458 -6.51 -26.74 -5.98
CA LYS A 458 -7.90 -27.23 -5.95
C LYS A 458 -8.95 -26.17 -5.59
N MET A 459 -8.59 -25.16 -4.78
CA MET A 459 -9.53 -24.11 -4.38
C MET A 459 -9.84 -23.19 -5.54
N ASP A 460 -8.80 -22.81 -6.30
CA ASP A 460 -8.95 -22.07 -7.54
C ASP A 460 -9.95 -22.79 -8.48
N ILE A 461 -9.82 -24.11 -8.61
CA ILE A 461 -10.77 -24.94 -9.36
C ILE A 461 -12.18 -24.92 -8.78
N ARG A 462 -12.35 -25.07 -7.45
CA ARG A 462 -13.69 -25.01 -6.82
C ARG A 462 -14.38 -23.67 -7.09
N THR A 463 -13.67 -22.56 -6.92
CA THR A 463 -14.20 -21.21 -7.15
C THR A 463 -14.58 -21.04 -8.61
N MET A 464 -13.76 -21.56 -9.52
CA MET A 464 -14.05 -21.56 -10.95
C MET A 464 -15.27 -22.40 -11.30
N LEU A 465 -15.36 -23.64 -10.82
CA LEU A 465 -16.53 -24.50 -11.04
C LEU A 465 -17.82 -23.86 -10.54
N LYS A 466 -17.78 -23.23 -9.37
CA LYS A 466 -18.92 -22.46 -8.83
C LYS A 466 -19.29 -21.31 -9.77
N SER A 467 -18.31 -20.52 -10.21
CA SER A 467 -18.53 -19.36 -11.07
C SER A 467 -19.02 -19.73 -12.48
N ILE A 468 -18.60 -20.89 -13.01
CA ILE A 468 -19.15 -21.48 -14.23
C ILE A 468 -20.61 -21.89 -14.00
N GLY A 469 -20.89 -22.60 -12.89
CA GLY A 469 -22.23 -23.02 -12.50
C GLY A 469 -23.22 -21.85 -12.35
N ASP A 470 -22.76 -20.76 -11.74
CA ASP A 470 -23.56 -19.54 -11.54
C ASP A 470 -23.83 -18.78 -12.86
N LYS A 471 -23.08 -19.10 -13.93
CA LYS A 471 -23.13 -18.41 -15.25
C LYS A 471 -23.43 -19.36 -16.41
N LEU A 472 -24.11 -20.47 -16.16
CA LEU A 472 -24.47 -21.45 -17.20
C LEU A 472 -25.37 -20.88 -18.30
N ASP A 473 -26.12 -19.82 -18.01
CA ASP A 473 -26.92 -19.04 -18.97
C ASP A 473 -26.06 -18.37 -20.05
N SER A 474 -24.78 -18.17 -19.76
CA SER A 474 -23.82 -17.49 -20.60
C SER A 474 -23.15 -18.42 -21.62
N PHE A 475 -23.48 -19.72 -21.58
CA PHE A 475 -23.00 -20.80 -22.46
C PHE A 475 -24.15 -21.34 -23.33
N THR A 476 -23.83 -21.76 -24.54
CA THR A 476 -24.79 -22.31 -25.51
C THR A 476 -24.99 -23.80 -25.25
N VAL A 477 -26.25 -24.25 -25.14
CA VAL A 477 -26.55 -25.66 -24.87
C VAL A 477 -26.46 -26.49 -26.16
N LYS A 478 -25.55 -27.47 -26.19
CA LYS A 478 -25.32 -28.38 -27.30
C LYS A 478 -26.29 -29.56 -27.32
N ILE A 479 -26.56 -30.15 -26.15
CA ILE A 479 -27.48 -31.31 -26.01
C ILE A 479 -28.30 -31.15 -24.72
N LYS A 480 -29.63 -31.25 -24.82
CA LYS A 480 -30.52 -31.50 -23.69
C LYS A 480 -30.98 -32.95 -23.72
N SER A 481 -30.37 -33.79 -22.89
CA SER A 481 -30.83 -35.17 -22.69
C SER A 481 -32.16 -35.17 -21.93
N LYS A 482 -33.08 -36.10 -22.26
CA LYS A 482 -34.32 -36.35 -21.49
C LYS A 482 -34.02 -36.77 -20.03
N ALA A 483 -32.78 -37.15 -19.74
CA ALA A 483 -32.21 -37.35 -18.41
C ALA A 483 -31.15 -36.25 -18.12
N ARG A 484 -31.67 -35.10 -17.67
CA ARG A 484 -31.11 -34.05 -16.80
C ARG A 484 -29.73 -33.41 -16.99
N ASP A 485 -28.77 -33.94 -17.74
CA ASP A 485 -27.45 -33.28 -17.84
C ASP A 485 -27.33 -32.50 -19.17
N ALA A 486 -27.28 -31.18 -19.05
CA ALA A 486 -27.01 -30.28 -20.18
C ALA A 486 -25.52 -30.32 -20.52
N VAL A 487 -25.20 -30.53 -21.80
CA VAL A 487 -23.83 -30.39 -22.32
C VAL A 487 -23.75 -29.11 -23.13
N TYR A 488 -22.70 -28.33 -22.94
CA TYR A 488 -22.52 -27.02 -23.56
C TYR A 488 -21.61 -27.07 -24.80
N GLU A 489 -21.81 -26.14 -25.73
CA GLU A 489 -21.03 -26.04 -26.97
C GLU A 489 -19.63 -25.50 -26.69
N GLU A 490 -19.54 -24.45 -25.88
CA GLU A 490 -18.30 -23.84 -25.42
C GLU A 490 -17.77 -24.56 -24.17
N GLY A 491 -16.45 -24.75 -24.11
CA GLY A 491 -15.74 -25.15 -22.90
C GLY A 491 -15.13 -23.95 -22.16
N VAL A 492 -14.42 -24.24 -21.08
CA VAL A 492 -13.53 -23.31 -20.38
C VAL A 492 -12.10 -23.81 -20.51
N LEU A 493 -11.24 -22.97 -21.08
CA LEU A 493 -9.80 -23.16 -21.09
C LEU A 493 -9.17 -22.38 -19.93
N VAL A 494 -8.52 -23.10 -19.03
CA VAL A 494 -7.77 -22.56 -17.90
C VAL A 494 -6.31 -22.45 -18.30
N VAL A 495 -5.73 -21.27 -18.21
CA VAL A 495 -4.30 -21.05 -18.46
C VAL A 495 -3.62 -20.77 -17.12
N CYS A 496 -2.57 -21.53 -16.78
CA CYS A 496 -1.86 -21.41 -15.50
C CYS A 496 -0.35 -21.53 -15.66
N SER A 497 0.39 -21.20 -14.59
CA SER A 497 1.84 -21.37 -14.48
C SER A 497 2.14 -22.43 -13.40
N GLY A 498 2.20 -23.69 -13.82
CA GLY A 498 2.25 -24.84 -12.90
C GLY A 498 0.91 -25.19 -12.28
N MET A 499 0.77 -26.45 -11.85
CA MET A 499 -0.42 -26.97 -11.14
C MET A 499 -0.03 -28.03 -10.11
N GLU A 500 -0.80 -28.16 -9.03
CA GLU A 500 -0.67 -29.30 -8.11
C GLU A 500 -0.93 -30.63 -8.85
N LEU A 501 -0.24 -31.71 -8.45
CA LEU A 501 -0.22 -32.99 -9.17
C LEU A 501 -1.62 -33.60 -9.40
N ASP A 502 -2.57 -33.33 -8.51
CA ASP A 502 -3.90 -33.92 -8.52
C ASP A 502 -5.02 -32.95 -8.93
N VAL A 503 -4.70 -31.75 -9.39
CA VAL A 503 -5.69 -30.78 -9.90
C VAL A 503 -6.51 -31.33 -11.05
N MET A 504 -5.87 -32.03 -11.98
CA MET A 504 -6.58 -32.63 -13.12
C MET A 504 -7.54 -33.75 -12.70
N ASP A 505 -7.18 -34.54 -11.69
CA ASP A 505 -8.07 -35.56 -11.11
C ASP A 505 -9.22 -34.91 -10.33
N PHE A 506 -8.91 -33.83 -9.61
CA PHE A 506 -9.91 -33.06 -8.88
C PHE A 506 -10.96 -32.42 -9.79
N ILE A 507 -10.56 -31.81 -10.91
CA ILE A 507 -11.50 -31.28 -11.92
C ILE A 507 -12.44 -32.38 -12.41
N LYS A 508 -11.91 -33.57 -12.73
CA LYS A 508 -12.71 -34.70 -13.21
C LYS A 508 -13.76 -35.16 -12.21
N LYS A 509 -13.42 -35.15 -10.91
CA LYS A 509 -14.32 -35.59 -9.83
C LYS A 509 -15.38 -34.55 -9.48
N GLU A 510 -15.02 -33.27 -9.47
CA GLU A 510 -15.87 -32.21 -8.94
C GLU A 510 -16.67 -31.45 -10.01
N ASN A 511 -16.27 -31.52 -11.28
CA ASN A 511 -16.98 -30.79 -12.34
C ASN A 511 -18.35 -31.41 -12.64
N LYS A 512 -19.39 -30.81 -12.06
CA LYS A 512 -20.81 -31.15 -12.30
C LYS A 512 -21.53 -30.14 -13.18
N THR A 513 -20.80 -29.24 -13.84
CA THR A 513 -21.38 -28.12 -14.59
C THR A 513 -21.85 -28.50 -16.00
N GLY A 514 -21.39 -29.65 -16.53
CA GLY A 514 -21.63 -30.04 -17.93
C GLY A 514 -20.78 -29.28 -18.96
N VAL A 515 -20.00 -28.29 -18.51
CA VAL A 515 -19.05 -27.53 -19.33
C VAL A 515 -17.70 -28.27 -19.35
N LYS A 516 -17.13 -28.47 -20.54
CA LYS A 516 -15.80 -29.09 -20.69
C LYS A 516 -14.73 -28.13 -20.15
N ILE A 517 -13.82 -28.64 -19.32
CA ILE A 517 -12.70 -27.85 -18.78
C ILE A 517 -11.38 -28.43 -19.31
N GLU A 518 -10.56 -27.56 -19.85
CA GLU A 518 -9.19 -27.86 -20.27
C GLU A 518 -8.24 -26.98 -19.46
N VAL A 519 -7.07 -27.52 -19.09
CA VAL A 519 -6.02 -26.76 -18.39
C VAL A 519 -4.78 -26.78 -19.26
N ARG A 520 -4.19 -25.61 -19.51
CA ARG A 520 -2.91 -25.43 -20.18
C ARG A 520 -1.92 -24.78 -19.22
N ASP A 521 -0.81 -25.47 -19.02
CA ASP A 521 0.31 -24.98 -18.24
C ASP A 521 1.36 -24.35 -19.18
N ILE A 522 1.51 -23.03 -19.07
CA ILE A 522 2.44 -22.25 -19.91
C ILE A 522 3.90 -22.67 -19.72
N LEU A 523 4.26 -23.27 -18.58
CA LEU A 523 5.61 -23.75 -18.33
C LEU A 523 5.95 -25.00 -19.16
N THR A 524 4.92 -25.78 -19.50
CA THR A 524 5.04 -26.99 -20.32
C THR A 524 4.84 -26.72 -21.82
N ASP A 525 4.08 -25.67 -22.16
CA ASP A 525 3.68 -25.31 -23.53
C ASP A 525 4.70 -24.40 -24.25
N LYS A 526 6.00 -24.68 -24.08
CA LYS A 526 7.18 -23.82 -24.42
C LYS A 526 7.32 -23.34 -25.89
N LYS A 527 6.32 -23.51 -26.76
CA LYS A 527 6.50 -23.32 -28.21
C LYS A 527 6.49 -21.88 -28.70
N ASN A 528 5.99 -20.87 -27.96
CA ASN A 528 5.95 -19.47 -28.44
C ASN A 528 6.10 -18.42 -27.33
N LEU A 529 7.01 -18.60 -26.38
CA LEU A 529 7.34 -17.54 -25.43
C LEU A 529 8.06 -16.40 -26.17
N ILE A 530 7.36 -15.30 -26.45
CA ILE A 530 7.99 -14.02 -26.78
C ILE A 530 8.64 -13.54 -25.49
N PHE A 531 9.93 -13.81 -25.32
CA PHE A 531 10.71 -13.20 -24.24
C PHE A 531 10.63 -11.68 -24.40
N LYS A 532 10.24 -10.98 -23.31
CA LYS A 532 10.24 -9.51 -23.27
C LYS A 532 11.57 -9.01 -23.84
N LYS A 533 11.52 -8.20 -24.90
CA LYS A 533 12.74 -7.54 -25.41
C LYS A 533 13.12 -6.47 -24.40
N LYS A 534 14.19 -6.72 -23.65
CA LYS A 534 14.71 -5.77 -22.64
C LYS A 534 15.08 -4.44 -23.30
N PRO A 535 15.09 -3.33 -22.55
CA PRO A 535 15.63 -2.08 -23.07
C PRO A 535 17.09 -2.26 -23.52
N GLU A 536 17.53 -1.46 -24.46
CA GLU A 536 18.88 -1.47 -25.03
C GLU A 536 19.54 -0.10 -24.79
N ALA A 537 20.82 -0.06 -24.44
CA ALA A 537 21.57 1.18 -24.25
C ALA A 537 22.91 1.14 -24.99
N LYS A 538 23.39 2.31 -25.43
CA LYS A 538 24.76 2.49 -25.93
C LYS A 538 25.55 3.30 -24.91
N ILE A 539 26.52 2.64 -24.27
CA ILE A 539 27.32 3.23 -23.21
C ILE A 539 28.78 3.23 -23.62
N GLU A 540 29.46 4.36 -23.43
CA GLU A 540 30.89 4.50 -23.60
C GLU A 540 31.57 4.69 -22.24
N MET A 541 32.65 3.94 -21.99
CA MET A 541 33.48 4.06 -20.80
C MET A 541 34.88 4.54 -21.15
N LYS A 542 35.33 5.59 -20.47
CA LYS A 542 36.69 6.12 -20.59
C LYS A 542 37.34 6.12 -19.23
N VAL A 543 38.48 5.47 -19.12
CA VAL A 543 39.30 5.49 -17.90
C VAL A 543 40.62 6.17 -18.19
N LYS A 544 40.98 7.16 -17.38
CA LYS A 544 42.26 7.85 -17.44
C LYS A 544 42.82 7.95 -16.02
N ASP A 545 43.92 7.24 -15.78
CA ASP A 545 44.40 6.97 -14.42
C ASP A 545 43.22 6.49 -13.55
N LYS A 546 43.10 6.99 -12.33
CA LYS A 546 42.07 6.61 -11.36
C LYS A 546 40.67 7.14 -11.70
N LYS A 547 40.49 7.85 -12.81
CA LYS A 547 39.22 8.53 -13.13
C LYS A 547 38.45 7.77 -14.19
N LEU A 548 37.26 7.27 -13.82
CA LEU A 548 36.25 6.71 -14.71
C LEU A 548 35.32 7.83 -15.21
N THR A 549 35.01 7.79 -16.50
CA THR A 549 33.93 8.55 -17.13
C THR A 549 32.99 7.59 -17.83
N VAL A 550 31.70 7.67 -17.52
CA VAL A 550 30.63 6.89 -18.13
C VAL A 550 29.75 7.84 -18.93
N GLU A 551 29.53 7.57 -20.21
CA GLU A 551 28.73 8.40 -21.11
C GLU A 551 27.67 7.53 -21.81
N LEU A 552 26.41 7.86 -21.56
CA LEU A 552 25.26 7.24 -22.20
C LEU A 552 24.95 7.99 -23.51
N ASN A 553 25.14 7.30 -24.62
CA ASN A 553 25.01 7.87 -25.96
C ASN A 553 23.62 7.63 -26.58
N ASP A 554 22.94 6.56 -26.17
CA ASP A 554 21.63 6.17 -26.72
C ASP A 554 20.90 5.22 -25.75
N PHE A 555 19.57 5.25 -25.78
CA PHE A 555 18.71 4.33 -25.01
C PHE A 555 17.40 4.08 -25.75
N TYR A 556 17.01 2.81 -25.84
CA TYR A 556 15.80 2.37 -26.52
C TYR A 556 15.00 1.43 -25.61
N SER A 557 13.74 1.78 -25.32
CA SER A 557 12.82 0.92 -24.58
C SER A 557 11.71 0.41 -25.51
N PRO A 558 11.76 -0.88 -25.93
CA PRO A 558 10.80 -1.42 -26.89
C PRO A 558 9.34 -1.32 -26.44
N ILE A 559 9.07 -1.61 -25.14
CA ILE A 559 7.72 -1.60 -24.57
C ILE A 559 7.16 -0.18 -24.54
N LEU A 560 7.98 0.77 -24.09
CA LEU A 560 7.60 2.18 -24.06
C LEU A 560 7.27 2.69 -25.48
N MET A 561 8.12 2.37 -26.46
CA MET A 561 7.90 2.79 -27.84
C MET A 561 6.62 2.18 -28.41
N ARG A 562 6.35 0.89 -28.17
CA ARG A 562 5.09 0.24 -28.60
C ARG A 562 3.86 0.87 -27.95
N LYS A 563 3.91 1.19 -26.64
CA LYS A 563 2.78 1.87 -25.96
C LYS A 563 2.55 3.27 -26.52
N LEU A 564 3.62 4.02 -26.77
CA LEU A 564 3.52 5.33 -27.42
C LEU A 564 2.89 5.19 -28.80
N GLU A 565 3.32 4.23 -29.61
CA GLU A 565 2.71 3.97 -30.93
C GLU A 565 1.21 3.68 -30.83
N ILE A 566 0.78 2.78 -29.92
CA ILE A 566 -0.63 2.44 -29.71
C ILE A 566 -1.47 3.65 -29.27
N GLU A 567 -0.96 4.47 -28.35
CA GLU A 567 -1.67 5.69 -27.93
C GLU A 567 -1.77 6.71 -29.08
N ASN A 568 -0.74 6.78 -29.92
CA ASN A 568 -0.76 7.66 -31.09
C ASN A 568 -1.70 7.17 -32.18
N GLU A 569 -1.83 5.85 -32.41
CA GLU A 569 -2.83 5.30 -33.33
C GLU A 569 -4.28 5.61 -32.92
N LYS A 570 -4.52 5.84 -31.62
CA LYS A 570 -5.85 6.27 -31.11
C LYS A 570 -6.15 7.76 -31.36
N VAL A 571 -5.14 8.59 -31.63
CA VAL A 571 -5.25 10.06 -31.64
C VAL A 571 -4.83 10.69 -32.99
N LEU A 572 -3.93 10.07 -33.75
CA LEU A 572 -3.37 10.59 -35.00
C LEU A 572 -3.65 9.64 -36.18
N LYS A 573 -3.68 10.19 -37.41
CA LYS A 573 -3.72 9.39 -38.65
C LYS A 573 -2.46 8.52 -38.75
N LYS A 574 -2.60 7.27 -39.26
CA LYS A 574 -1.58 6.21 -39.49
C LYS A 574 -0.22 6.63 -40.08
N GLU A 575 -0.08 7.87 -40.52
CA GLU A 575 1.05 8.42 -41.27
C GLU A 575 2.10 9.11 -40.38
N HIS A 576 1.81 9.34 -39.09
CA HIS A 576 2.74 10.00 -38.15
C HIS A 576 3.36 8.98 -37.19
N LYS A 577 4.63 8.61 -37.43
CA LYS A 577 5.43 7.85 -36.47
C LYS A 577 5.93 8.76 -35.36
N THR A 578 5.62 8.41 -34.12
CA THR A 578 6.10 9.12 -32.92
C THR A 578 7.60 9.02 -32.81
N LYS A 579 8.29 10.15 -32.71
CA LYS A 579 9.74 10.20 -32.57
C LYS A 579 10.11 10.87 -31.26
N VAL A 580 10.69 10.09 -30.34
CA VAL A 580 11.39 10.64 -29.18
C VAL A 580 12.73 11.17 -29.70
N ASN A 581 12.89 12.49 -29.75
CA ASN A 581 14.09 13.10 -30.33
C ASN A 581 15.31 13.04 -29.38
N ASP A 582 15.07 13.04 -28.06
CA ASP A 582 16.10 12.94 -27.04
C ASP A 582 15.79 11.75 -26.11
N PHE A 583 16.62 10.71 -26.16
CA PHE A 583 16.45 9.49 -25.36
C PHE A 583 16.48 9.75 -23.85
N LYS A 584 17.10 10.85 -23.39
CA LYS A 584 17.15 11.19 -21.96
C LYS A 584 15.76 11.49 -21.39
N GLN A 585 14.80 11.84 -22.24
CA GLN A 585 13.41 12.12 -21.86
C GLN A 585 12.64 10.88 -21.39
N ILE A 586 13.06 9.70 -21.84
CA ILE A 586 12.39 8.43 -21.54
C ILE A 586 13.04 7.64 -20.41
N ILE A 587 14.12 8.16 -19.82
CA ILE A 587 14.82 7.55 -18.70
C ILE A 587 14.35 8.21 -17.40
N ASP A 588 13.91 7.43 -16.42
CA ASP A 588 13.55 7.93 -15.10
C ASP A 588 14.75 8.05 -14.16
N SER A 589 15.67 7.10 -14.23
CA SER A 589 16.87 7.08 -13.37
C SER A 589 18.04 6.31 -13.95
N VAL A 590 19.25 6.67 -13.52
CA VAL A 590 20.49 5.93 -13.79
C VAL A 590 21.20 5.70 -12.46
N ALA A 591 21.65 4.46 -12.23
CA ALA A 591 22.50 4.10 -11.11
C ALA A 591 23.73 3.35 -11.61
N ILE A 592 24.89 3.64 -11.02
CA ILE A 592 26.18 3.06 -11.40
C ILE A 592 26.85 2.51 -10.14
N ASP A 593 27.11 1.22 -10.15
CA ASP A 593 28.01 0.54 -9.22
C ASP A 593 29.39 0.47 -9.88
N VAL A 594 30.40 1.04 -9.23
CA VAL A 594 31.75 1.15 -9.80
C VAL A 594 32.65 -0.03 -9.47
N ASP A 595 32.21 -0.96 -8.62
CA ASP A 595 32.95 -2.15 -8.22
C ASP A 595 32.01 -3.32 -7.89
N TYR A 596 31.21 -3.69 -8.89
CA TYR A 596 30.15 -4.66 -8.78
C TYR A 596 30.68 -6.08 -8.60
N ASN A 597 30.31 -6.70 -7.47
CA ASN A 597 30.79 -8.02 -7.07
C ASN A 597 30.03 -9.21 -7.69
N SER A 598 29.25 -9.00 -8.75
CA SER A 598 28.39 -10.00 -9.41
C SER A 598 27.25 -10.57 -8.54
N LYS A 599 27.01 -10.04 -7.34
CA LYS A 599 25.97 -10.51 -6.42
C LYS A 599 25.02 -9.40 -5.97
N LEU A 600 25.57 -8.28 -5.52
CA LEU A 600 24.82 -7.21 -4.88
C LEU A 600 25.10 -5.91 -5.60
N PHE A 601 24.05 -5.27 -6.14
CA PHE A 601 24.20 -4.01 -6.83
C PHE A 601 24.25 -2.86 -5.82
N ASN A 602 25.32 -2.09 -5.88
CA ASN A 602 25.71 -1.19 -4.83
C ASN A 602 26.07 0.19 -5.39
N ALA A 603 25.08 0.96 -5.84
CA ALA A 603 25.35 2.21 -6.57
C ALA A 603 26.20 3.23 -5.78
N GLU A 604 27.26 3.75 -6.41
CA GLU A 604 28.05 4.91 -5.97
C GLU A 604 27.59 6.20 -6.63
N VAL A 605 27.13 6.11 -7.88
CA VAL A 605 26.56 7.24 -8.62
C VAL A 605 25.09 6.97 -8.84
N ILE A 606 24.25 7.92 -8.44
CA ILE A 606 22.80 7.86 -8.63
C ILE A 606 22.37 9.18 -9.25
N ASP A 607 21.75 9.11 -10.43
CA ASP A 607 21.14 10.25 -11.12
C ASP A 607 19.62 10.09 -11.14
N LEU A 608 18.96 10.91 -10.30
CA LEU A 608 17.52 10.93 -10.10
C LEU A 608 17.00 12.32 -10.42
N PRO A 609 16.72 12.63 -11.70
CA PRO A 609 16.27 13.96 -12.09
C PRO A 609 14.88 14.28 -11.52
N ASP A 610 14.71 15.54 -11.10
CA ASP A 610 13.42 16.09 -10.67
C ASP A 610 12.38 16.07 -11.79
N LYS A 611 11.08 16.27 -11.47
CA LYS A 611 9.95 16.09 -12.42
C LYS A 611 10.08 16.86 -13.75
N LYS A 612 10.84 17.96 -13.79
CA LYS A 612 11.03 18.79 -14.99
C LYS A 612 12.39 18.56 -15.66
N GLU A 613 13.27 17.83 -15.01
CA GLU A 613 14.63 17.60 -15.48
C GLU A 613 14.73 16.23 -16.17
N ILE A 614 15.81 16.08 -16.93
CA ILE A 614 16.23 14.83 -17.59
C ILE A 614 17.59 14.42 -17.01
N ILE A 615 17.97 13.17 -17.21
CA ILE A 615 19.27 12.67 -16.74
C ILE A 615 20.45 13.43 -17.36
N LYS A 616 21.59 13.41 -16.68
CA LYS A 616 22.84 14.06 -17.12
C LYS A 616 23.50 13.33 -18.29
N ALA A 617 23.29 12.01 -18.39
CA ALA A 617 23.89 11.10 -19.36
C ALA A 617 25.43 10.97 -19.31
N LYS A 618 26.14 11.84 -18.58
CA LYS A 618 27.58 11.77 -18.38
C LYS A 618 27.91 11.81 -16.90
N TYR A 619 28.68 10.84 -16.45
CA TYR A 619 29.01 10.62 -15.04
C TYR A 619 30.52 10.40 -14.88
N SER A 620 31.06 10.77 -13.72
CA SER A 620 32.47 10.55 -13.41
C SER A 620 32.67 10.05 -12.00
N TRP A 621 33.65 9.17 -11.82
CA TRP A 621 34.06 8.62 -10.54
C TRP A 621 35.59 8.57 -10.43
N GLU A 622 36.12 8.71 -9.21
CA GLU A 622 37.56 8.61 -8.95
C GLU A 622 37.83 7.49 -7.93
N TYR A 623 38.60 6.49 -8.36
CA TYR A 623 38.98 5.36 -7.51
C TYR A 623 40.09 5.74 -6.53
N GLN A 624 40.05 5.16 -5.33
CA GLN A 624 41.09 5.38 -4.34
C GLN A 624 42.41 4.67 -4.72
N LYS A 625 42.30 3.47 -5.30
CA LYS A 625 43.44 2.63 -5.71
C LYS A 625 43.35 2.37 -7.21
N LYS A 626 44.50 2.11 -7.82
CA LYS A 626 44.54 1.59 -9.19
C LYS A 626 44.23 0.09 -9.16
N GLY A 627 43.49 -0.42 -10.12
CA GLY A 627 43.03 -1.80 -10.17
C GLY A 627 42.08 -2.09 -11.31
N LYS A 628 41.74 -3.38 -11.43
CA LYS A 628 40.64 -3.84 -12.27
C LYS A 628 39.35 -3.75 -11.48
N TYR A 629 38.33 -3.20 -12.10
CA TYR A 629 37.02 -2.98 -11.52
C TYR A 629 35.95 -3.44 -12.49
N THR A 630 34.86 -4.01 -11.96
CA THR A 630 33.68 -4.33 -12.75
C THR A 630 32.65 -3.23 -12.51
N VAL A 631 32.37 -2.41 -13.52
CA VAL A 631 31.37 -1.33 -13.43
C VAL A 631 30.03 -1.89 -13.89
N ALA A 632 29.00 -1.83 -13.05
CA ALA A 632 27.64 -2.19 -13.43
C ALA A 632 26.76 -0.94 -13.56
N ILE A 633 25.96 -0.87 -14.62
CA ILE A 633 25.06 0.24 -14.89
C ILE A 633 23.63 -0.27 -14.93
N LYS A 634 22.77 0.33 -14.12
CA LYS A 634 21.33 0.13 -14.12
C LYS A 634 20.64 1.38 -14.65
N ILE A 635 19.82 1.24 -15.69
CA ILE A 635 18.99 2.31 -16.26
C ILE A 635 17.54 1.90 -16.13
N VAL A 636 16.70 2.78 -15.59
CA VAL A 636 15.25 2.54 -15.46
C VAL A 636 14.51 3.56 -16.31
N ASP A 637 13.64 3.08 -17.19
CA ASP A 637 12.81 3.95 -18.03
C ASP A 637 11.60 4.52 -17.27
N VAL A 638 10.82 5.39 -17.93
CA VAL A 638 9.63 6.02 -17.32
C VAL A 638 8.49 5.04 -16.99
N LEU A 639 8.47 3.84 -17.59
CA LEU A 639 7.55 2.74 -17.29
C LEU A 639 8.09 1.76 -16.25
N GLY A 640 9.31 1.96 -15.76
CA GLY A 640 9.94 1.06 -14.80
C GLY A 640 10.66 -0.13 -15.43
N GLU A 641 10.83 -0.17 -16.75
CA GLU A 641 11.63 -1.22 -17.39
C GLU A 641 13.12 -0.99 -17.15
N GLU A 642 13.82 -2.07 -16.84
CA GLU A 642 15.20 -2.04 -16.37
C GLU A 642 16.17 -2.58 -17.42
N TYR A 643 17.20 -1.80 -17.71
CA TYR A 643 18.41 -2.25 -18.39
C TYR A 643 19.53 -2.41 -17.37
N PHE A 644 20.34 -3.46 -17.56
CA PHE A 644 21.49 -3.77 -16.72
C PHE A 644 22.62 -4.32 -17.58
N GLU A 645 23.81 -3.73 -17.48
CA GLU A 645 25.02 -4.23 -18.16
C GLU A 645 26.26 -3.98 -17.30
N THR A 646 27.24 -4.88 -17.41
CA THR A 646 28.51 -4.83 -16.68
C THR A 646 29.69 -4.66 -17.63
N PHE A 647 30.67 -3.87 -17.22
CA PHE A 647 31.84 -3.54 -18.02
C PHE A 647 33.12 -3.71 -17.18
N GLU A 648 34.10 -4.40 -17.74
CA GLU A 648 35.42 -4.51 -17.13
C GLU A 648 36.26 -3.28 -17.45
N VAL A 649 36.77 -2.60 -16.42
CA VAL A 649 37.63 -1.42 -16.59
C VAL A 649 38.92 -1.56 -15.79
N ASN A 650 39.96 -0.83 -16.21
CA ASN A 650 41.25 -0.80 -15.54
C ASN A 650 41.63 0.66 -15.23
N ALA A 651 41.56 1.05 -13.96
CA ALA A 651 41.74 2.42 -13.47
C ALA A 651 42.97 2.58 -12.58
#